data_AF-A0A933J6P0-F1
#
_entry.id   AF-A0A933J6P0-F1
#
_cell.length_a   1.000
_cell.length_b   1.000
_cell.length_c   1.000
_cell.angle_alpha   90.00
_cell.angle_beta   90.00
_cell.angle_gamma   90.00
#
_symmetry.space_group_name_H-M   'P 1'
#
loop_
_entity.id
_entity.type
_entity.pdbx_description
1 polymer ?
#
loop_
_entity_poly.entity_id
_entity_poly.type
_entity_poly.pdbx_seq_one_letter_code
_entity_poly.pdbx_strand_id
1 'polypeptide(L)'
;MRHLTTYADNKRISTQQLLQQVYAAMAEGETEFLVDASGQHNIGGPLWSQNGEPLKFVVRNPGQRVGSMGMPGTEIIVEGPAPADVGWLNAGATIVVKGDGGDTTGHCAADGVIYIGGRAGTRTGSLMKHDPAYSAPELWILKNTGSFPFEFMGGGIAVVCGYDCDDVNSVIGDRACIGMVGGTIYVRGPISRLPSNVKLVDALTDDDWGFLSAGLPKFLSAIDRPQILETFSVHSDWRKIIAKGYEEAKGVSKRMSLGAFHAQKWVPGGLFGDVVQDPGHIVPLVAMGYYRAYSPVWNNAVFAAPCEYACPNGIPTQDRINLLRKGKIKDALELVLKYSPFPGSVCGAACPNPCMTACTRQTIDFAVLAGPLGKYSMDLPAPAMARPTGKKFAIIGSGVGGLSAAWQLALRGHDVTIFERGNTLGGKMANAIPHDRLEKEIVQTEIRRILSLGVKIEKNFNVTRQEFKILYDTYDGFVIAVGAHNPRMLNFPGSEHAVSALSFLTSANAGKPVVNPEGKSVVVIGAGDVGMDVCALAWKTGATRVTAVDIQEPASSSRERETAMALGTEVIWPRTTREYVDGQLFFQEGDSLEADIVVISIGEVPIIDWLPENLTRVKNNWLAVDDVGRTRDPKVFAVGDVAKPGLLTQAIGAGRVAALALHAQVMGEPFEMPRKQAIPQERLNLIYFTPRLNQCPTDPLKEGDRCISCGTCRDCNICVYICGQNAISRFEHRNGAYEFRVDDDHCIGCGFCAAACPSGIWTMVPNLIEEMEKE
;
A
#
# COMPACT_ATOMS: atom_id res chain seq x y z
N MET A 1 50.94 34.44 -11.77
CA MET A 1 49.47 34.29 -11.64
C MET A 1 48.99 33.01 -12.32
N ARG A 2 48.64 32.00 -11.52
CA ARG A 2 48.06 30.72 -11.94
C ARG A 2 46.60 30.91 -12.36
N HIS A 3 46.23 30.46 -13.57
CA HIS A 3 44.86 30.55 -14.07
C HIS A 3 44.11 29.23 -13.88
N LEU A 4 42.94 29.28 -13.23
CA LEU A 4 42.07 28.14 -12.94
C LEU A 4 40.67 28.40 -13.53
N THR A 5 40.22 27.52 -14.42
CA THR A 5 38.86 27.57 -14.98
C THR A 5 38.05 26.41 -14.45
N THR A 6 36.86 26.69 -13.92
CA THR A 6 36.03 25.68 -13.24
C THR A 6 34.93 25.05 -14.10
N TYR A 7 34.79 25.54 -15.33
CA TYR A 7 33.83 25.05 -16.31
C TYR A 7 34.51 24.97 -17.67
N ALA A 8 34.68 23.74 -18.17
CA ALA A 8 35.22 23.45 -19.49
C ALA A 8 34.52 22.21 -20.05
N ASP A 9 34.37 22.11 -21.37
CA ASP A 9 33.76 20.95 -22.06
C ASP A 9 32.38 20.54 -21.51
N ASN A 10 31.52 21.52 -21.22
CA ASN A 10 30.21 21.36 -20.58
C ASN A 10 30.24 20.64 -19.20
N LYS A 11 31.39 20.62 -18.53
CA LYS A 11 31.58 20.01 -17.23
C LYS A 11 32.04 21.04 -16.21
N ARG A 12 31.26 21.17 -15.15
CA ARG A 12 31.57 22.00 -13.98
C ARG A 12 32.27 21.17 -12.93
N ILE A 13 33.46 21.58 -12.48
CA ILE A 13 34.12 20.93 -11.33
C ILE A 13 33.49 21.37 -10.00
N SER A 14 33.62 20.52 -8.98
CA SER A 14 33.11 20.83 -7.64
C SER A 14 33.98 21.88 -6.94
N THR A 15 33.43 22.56 -5.92
CA THR A 15 34.20 23.47 -5.06
C THR A 15 35.40 22.78 -4.42
N GLN A 16 35.24 21.52 -3.97
CA GLN A 16 36.32 20.75 -3.37
C GLN A 16 37.48 20.55 -4.35
N GLN A 17 37.18 20.22 -5.60
CA GLN A 17 38.20 20.00 -6.64
C GLN A 17 38.95 21.29 -6.96
N LEU A 18 38.25 22.43 -7.06
CA LEU A 18 38.89 23.74 -7.23
C LEU A 18 39.85 24.04 -6.08
N LEU A 19 39.40 23.89 -4.83
CA LEU A 19 40.25 24.19 -3.67
C LEU A 19 41.47 23.26 -3.60
N GLN A 20 41.33 21.98 -3.94
CA GLN A 20 42.46 21.06 -4.04
C GLN A 20 43.49 21.52 -5.09
N GLN A 21 43.05 22.05 -6.22
CA GLN A 21 43.95 22.62 -7.23
C GLN A 21 44.67 23.88 -6.73
N VAL A 22 43.96 24.74 -5.98
CA VAL A 22 44.57 25.93 -5.35
C VAL A 22 45.62 25.50 -4.32
N TYR A 23 45.30 24.57 -3.41
CA TYR A 23 46.25 24.08 -2.41
C TYR A 23 47.47 23.41 -3.04
N ALA A 24 47.29 22.62 -4.11
CA ALA A 24 48.40 22.00 -4.82
C ALA A 24 49.33 23.06 -5.44
N ALA A 25 48.77 24.06 -6.13
CA ALA A 25 49.54 25.15 -6.70
C ALA A 25 50.26 25.99 -5.63
N MET A 26 49.62 26.23 -4.48
CA MET A 26 50.27 26.90 -3.35
C MET A 26 51.45 26.08 -2.79
N ALA A 27 51.34 24.75 -2.75
CA ALA A 27 52.45 23.87 -2.35
C ALA A 27 53.63 23.90 -3.35
N GLU A 28 53.35 24.26 -4.61
CA GLU A 28 54.36 24.51 -5.65
C GLU A 28 54.96 25.93 -5.57
N GLY A 29 54.50 26.76 -4.64
CA GLY A 29 54.99 28.12 -4.41
C GLY A 29 54.19 29.23 -5.10
N GLU A 30 53.05 28.92 -5.71
CA GLU A 30 52.19 29.93 -6.35
C GLU A 30 51.44 30.76 -5.31
N THR A 31 51.50 32.09 -5.45
CA THR A 31 50.86 33.05 -4.53
C THR A 31 49.77 33.90 -5.19
N GLU A 32 49.66 33.87 -6.51
CA GLU A 32 48.67 34.66 -7.27
C GLU A 32 47.79 33.77 -8.14
N PHE A 33 46.48 33.98 -8.07
CA PHE A 33 45.49 33.15 -8.74
C PHE A 33 44.47 33.99 -9.52
N LEU A 34 44.22 33.62 -10.76
CA LEU A 34 43.04 34.04 -11.53
C LEU A 34 42.06 32.86 -11.57
N VAL A 35 40.85 33.05 -11.04
CA VAL A 35 39.84 31.99 -10.93
C VAL A 35 38.58 32.38 -11.71
N ASP A 36 38.37 31.72 -12.84
CA ASP A 36 37.11 31.79 -13.59
C ASP A 36 36.13 30.75 -13.04
N ALA A 37 35.35 31.19 -12.04
CA ALA A 37 34.38 30.36 -11.35
C ALA A 37 33.03 30.30 -12.10
N SER A 38 32.28 29.25 -11.80
CA SER A 38 30.89 29.04 -12.18
C SER A 38 30.07 28.80 -10.91
N GLY A 39 30.16 29.73 -9.96
CA GLY A 39 29.46 29.62 -8.67
C GLY A 39 30.12 28.69 -7.65
N GLN A 40 31.43 28.47 -7.68
CA GLN A 40 32.14 27.72 -6.63
C GLN A 40 32.30 28.57 -5.36
N HIS A 41 32.20 27.93 -4.20
CA HIS A 41 32.10 28.59 -2.89
C HIS A 41 33.47 28.73 -2.22
N ASN A 42 33.60 29.57 -1.20
CA ASN A 42 34.79 29.66 -0.32
C ASN A 42 36.12 29.97 -1.03
N ILE A 43 36.09 30.62 -2.19
CA ILE A 43 37.31 30.96 -2.95
C ILE A 43 38.09 32.03 -2.18
N GLY A 44 39.39 31.80 -1.99
CA GLY A 44 40.27 32.72 -1.26
C GLY A 44 40.06 32.75 0.26
N GLY A 45 39.48 31.70 0.85
CA GLY A 45 39.14 31.62 2.28
C GLY A 45 40.34 31.48 3.26
N PRO A 46 40.36 30.50 4.20
CA PRO A 46 41.43 30.36 5.18
C PRO A 46 42.68 29.75 4.54
N LEU A 47 43.31 30.52 3.67
CA LEU A 47 44.54 30.16 2.96
C LEU A 47 45.69 30.95 3.56
N TRP A 48 46.82 30.27 3.73
CA TRP A 48 48.09 30.87 4.12
C TRP A 48 49.21 30.21 3.31
N SER A 49 50.22 30.98 2.94
CA SER A 49 51.45 30.42 2.39
C SER A 49 52.34 29.89 3.52
N GLN A 50 53.08 28.81 3.29
CA GLN A 50 53.97 28.24 4.32
C GLN A 50 55.05 29.22 4.78
N ASN A 51 55.46 30.14 3.90
CA ASN A 51 56.52 31.11 4.14
C ASN A 51 56.00 32.50 4.57
N GLY A 52 54.68 32.68 4.70
CA GLY A 52 54.06 33.96 5.05
C GLY A 52 54.02 35.00 3.92
N GLU A 53 54.31 34.60 2.68
CA GLU A 53 54.11 35.43 1.49
C GLU A 53 52.62 35.78 1.28
N PRO A 54 52.31 37.03 0.88
CA PRO A 54 50.95 37.45 0.60
C PRO A 54 50.30 36.63 -0.53
N LEU A 55 49.01 36.36 -0.41
CA LEU A 55 48.23 35.67 -1.43
C LEU A 55 47.31 36.64 -2.15
N LYS A 56 47.17 36.49 -3.48
CA LYS A 56 46.26 37.30 -4.29
C LYS A 56 45.33 36.44 -5.12
N PHE A 57 44.03 36.69 -5.03
CA PHE A 57 43.00 36.03 -5.82
C PHE A 57 42.23 37.06 -6.65
N VAL A 58 42.19 36.89 -7.97
CA VAL A 58 41.26 37.58 -8.86
C VAL A 58 40.19 36.58 -9.27
N VAL A 59 38.93 36.84 -8.93
CA VAL A 59 37.84 35.87 -9.04
C VAL A 59 36.72 36.42 -9.92
N ARG A 60 36.29 35.65 -10.92
CA ARG A 60 35.11 35.93 -11.74
C ARG A 60 33.99 34.97 -11.39
N ASN A 61 32.77 35.49 -11.28
CA ASN A 61 31.54 34.71 -11.07
C ASN A 61 31.62 33.69 -9.89
N PRO A 62 31.96 34.15 -8.67
CA PRO A 62 32.05 33.29 -7.50
C PRO A 62 30.66 32.81 -7.04
N GLY A 63 30.65 31.72 -6.28
CA GLY A 63 29.51 31.30 -5.47
C GLY A 63 29.56 31.90 -4.07
N GLN A 64 28.79 31.34 -3.12
CA GLN A 64 28.70 31.87 -1.76
C GLN A 64 30.05 31.84 -1.03
N ARG A 65 30.20 32.71 -0.02
CA ARG A 65 31.34 32.70 0.92
C ARG A 65 32.71 33.01 0.32
N VAL A 66 32.78 33.79 -0.75
CA VAL A 66 34.08 34.28 -1.26
C VAL A 66 34.81 35.06 -0.15
N GLY A 67 36.08 34.74 0.07
CA GLY A 67 36.89 35.31 1.15
C GLY A 67 36.48 34.92 2.58
N SER A 68 35.68 33.87 2.76
CA SER A 68 35.28 33.38 4.08
C SER A 68 36.49 32.92 4.91
N MET A 69 36.57 33.32 6.18
CA MET A 69 37.68 33.02 7.08
C MET A 69 39.03 33.53 6.53
N GLY A 70 39.00 34.63 5.78
CA GLY A 70 40.19 35.24 5.20
C GLY A 70 41.20 35.66 6.28
N MET A 71 42.47 35.35 6.03
CA MET A 71 43.58 35.57 6.97
C MET A 71 44.42 36.79 6.56
N PRO A 72 45.17 37.41 7.50
CA PRO A 72 46.11 38.49 7.20
C PRO A 72 47.08 38.12 6.06
N GLY A 73 47.34 39.07 5.16
CA GLY A 73 48.19 38.86 3.99
C GLY A 73 47.47 38.27 2.77
N THR A 74 46.15 38.08 2.81
CA THR A 74 45.36 37.64 1.65
C THR A 74 44.57 38.79 1.05
N GLU A 75 44.71 39.01 -0.26
CA GLU A 75 43.92 39.94 -1.07
C GLU A 75 43.01 39.16 -2.02
N ILE A 76 41.71 39.45 -2.01
CA ILE A 76 40.73 38.82 -2.91
C ILE A 76 39.98 39.92 -3.66
N ILE A 77 40.03 39.88 -4.99
CA ILE A 77 39.38 40.83 -5.89
C ILE A 77 38.34 40.07 -6.71
N VAL A 78 37.07 40.40 -6.54
CA VAL A 78 35.97 39.87 -7.34
C VAL A 78 35.64 40.84 -8.47
N GLU A 79 35.83 40.40 -9.71
CA GLU A 79 35.47 41.15 -10.91
C GLU A 79 33.98 40.96 -11.22
N GLY A 80 33.14 41.71 -10.52
CA GLY A 80 31.68 41.67 -10.66
C GLY A 80 30.96 41.52 -9.31
N PRO A 81 29.69 41.09 -9.31
CA PRO A 81 28.96 40.82 -8.08
C PRO A 81 29.39 39.50 -7.43
N ALA A 82 29.17 39.39 -6.13
CA ALA A 82 29.33 38.15 -5.37
C ALA A 82 28.02 37.83 -4.63
N PRO A 83 27.59 36.56 -4.59
CA PRO A 83 26.39 36.15 -3.87
C PRO A 83 26.65 36.14 -2.35
N ALA A 84 25.74 35.57 -1.56
CA ALA A 84 25.73 35.69 -0.10
C ALA A 84 27.06 35.31 0.61
N ASP A 85 27.23 35.85 1.82
CA ASP A 85 28.32 35.56 2.76
C ASP A 85 29.73 36.05 2.35
N VAL A 86 29.84 37.13 1.57
CA VAL A 86 31.16 37.72 1.24
C VAL A 86 31.92 38.05 2.53
N GLY A 87 33.12 37.49 2.69
CA GLY A 87 33.95 37.74 3.87
C GLY A 87 33.37 37.23 5.19
N TRP A 88 32.55 36.16 5.15
CA TRP A 88 32.06 35.52 6.36
C TRP A 88 33.21 35.12 7.29
N LEU A 89 33.18 35.54 8.56
CA LEU A 89 34.29 35.32 9.51
C LEU A 89 35.66 35.87 9.03
N ASN A 90 35.69 36.94 8.23
CA ASN A 90 36.95 37.56 7.85
C ASN A 90 37.76 37.94 9.10
N ALA A 91 39.02 37.53 9.13
CA ALA A 91 39.93 37.65 10.26
C ALA A 91 41.25 38.33 9.87
N GLY A 92 41.24 39.12 8.78
CA GLY A 92 42.40 39.93 8.38
C GLY A 92 42.61 40.07 6.87
N ALA A 93 41.83 39.40 6.03
CA ALA A 93 41.98 39.55 4.57
C ALA A 93 41.42 40.89 4.07
N THR A 94 41.95 41.35 2.94
CA THR A 94 41.38 42.44 2.15
C THR A 94 40.53 41.86 1.03
N ILE A 95 39.23 42.13 1.03
CA ILE A 95 38.26 41.59 0.08
C ILE A 95 37.63 42.74 -0.68
N VAL A 96 37.74 42.74 -1.99
CA VAL A 96 37.22 43.78 -2.87
C VAL A 96 36.24 43.16 -3.84
N VAL A 97 34.97 43.55 -3.77
CA VAL A 97 33.93 43.16 -4.73
C VAL A 97 33.59 44.39 -5.57
N LYS A 98 33.90 44.35 -6.87
CA LYS A 98 33.67 45.50 -7.77
C LYS A 98 32.17 45.74 -8.08
N GLY A 99 31.30 44.76 -7.84
CA GLY A 99 29.85 44.84 -8.00
C GLY A 99 29.06 44.76 -6.68
N ASP A 100 27.83 44.23 -6.76
CA ASP A 100 26.96 44.03 -5.60
C ASP A 100 27.47 42.85 -4.73
N GLY A 101 27.46 43.02 -3.40
CA GLY A 101 27.59 41.95 -2.42
C GLY A 101 26.21 41.42 -2.02
N GLY A 102 26.04 40.11 -1.98
CA GLY A 102 24.77 39.48 -1.60
C GLY A 102 24.42 39.64 -0.12
N ASP A 103 23.41 38.89 0.31
CA ASP A 103 23.02 38.81 1.72
C ASP A 103 24.21 38.44 2.60
N THR A 104 24.19 38.86 3.87
CA THR A 104 25.21 38.51 4.89
C THR A 104 26.67 38.86 4.52
N THR A 105 26.86 39.86 3.65
CA THR A 105 28.19 40.43 3.38
C THR A 105 28.82 40.97 4.67
N GLY A 106 30.07 40.60 4.96
CA GLY A 106 30.80 40.97 6.18
C GLY A 106 30.28 40.32 7.47
N HIS A 107 29.45 39.27 7.36
CA HIS A 107 28.87 38.62 8.53
C HIS A 107 29.94 37.98 9.43
N CYS A 108 29.88 38.26 10.72
CA CYS A 108 30.86 37.83 11.72
C CYS A 108 32.32 38.24 11.44
N ALA A 109 32.59 39.28 10.62
CA ALA A 109 33.96 39.76 10.46
C ALA A 109 34.53 40.25 11.81
N ALA A 110 35.79 39.90 12.06
CA ALA A 110 36.51 40.16 13.31
C ALA A 110 37.80 40.97 13.13
N ASP A 111 38.36 40.98 11.91
CA ASP A 111 39.49 41.81 11.47
C ASP A 111 39.47 41.88 9.92
N GLY A 112 40.31 42.71 9.31
CA GLY A 112 40.44 42.87 7.86
C GLY A 112 39.49 43.90 7.24
N VAL A 113 39.54 44.04 5.92
CA VAL A 113 38.84 45.09 5.19
C VAL A 113 38.02 44.50 4.04
N ILE A 114 36.75 44.89 3.95
CA ILE A 114 35.83 44.46 2.90
C ILE A 114 35.31 45.69 2.16
N TYR A 115 35.51 45.73 0.86
CA TYR A 115 35.09 46.81 -0.04
C TYR A 115 34.05 46.29 -1.02
N ILE A 116 32.88 46.94 -1.08
CA ILE A 116 31.76 46.59 -1.96
C ILE A 116 31.45 47.78 -2.88
N GLY A 117 31.69 47.61 -4.18
CA GLY A 117 31.50 48.64 -5.21
C GLY A 117 30.04 48.87 -5.61
N GLY A 118 29.11 48.06 -5.12
CA GLY A 118 27.68 48.16 -5.37
C GLY A 118 26.85 48.24 -4.09
N ARG A 119 25.72 47.52 -4.09
CA ARG A 119 24.84 47.31 -2.94
C ARG A 119 25.32 46.13 -2.11
N ALA A 120 24.91 46.07 -0.85
CA ALA A 120 25.07 44.89 0.00
C ALA A 120 23.69 44.32 0.41
N GLY A 121 23.53 43.01 0.49
CA GLY A 121 22.22 42.38 0.73
C GLY A 121 21.70 42.51 2.17
N THR A 122 20.69 41.72 2.47
CA THR A 122 20.03 41.58 3.78
C THR A 122 21.02 41.04 4.82
N ARG A 123 20.97 41.53 6.07
CA ARG A 123 21.87 41.09 7.17
C ARG A 123 23.38 41.32 6.94
N THR A 124 23.70 42.29 6.09
CA THR A 124 25.08 42.77 5.90
C THR A 124 25.65 43.29 7.22
N GLY A 125 26.90 42.91 7.55
CA GLY A 125 27.60 43.33 8.76
C GLY A 125 27.04 42.77 10.06
N SER A 126 26.10 41.83 10.00
CA SER A 126 25.56 41.22 11.22
C SER A 126 26.64 40.42 11.95
N LEU A 127 26.63 40.50 13.28
CA LEU A 127 27.59 39.86 14.18
C LEU A 127 29.06 40.26 13.98
N MET A 128 29.35 41.37 13.28
CA MET A 128 30.70 41.96 13.27
C MET A 128 31.17 42.24 14.70
N LYS A 129 32.42 41.92 15.00
CA LYS A 129 33.02 42.05 16.35
C LYS A 129 34.40 42.68 16.24
N HIS A 130 34.82 43.35 17.30
CA HIS A 130 36.17 43.84 17.43
C HIS A 130 36.76 43.26 18.71
N ASP A 131 37.85 42.51 18.55
CA ASP A 131 38.73 42.13 19.65
C ASP A 131 39.78 43.25 19.81
N PRO A 132 39.88 43.91 20.98
CA PRO A 132 40.85 44.98 21.20
C PRO A 132 42.33 44.60 20.96
N ALA A 133 42.66 43.29 20.93
CA ALA A 133 44.00 42.83 20.60
C ALA A 133 44.35 42.97 19.11
N TYR A 134 43.36 43.19 18.24
CA TYR A 134 43.49 43.25 16.78
C TYR A 134 42.89 44.53 16.21
N SER A 135 43.10 44.76 14.91
CA SER A 135 42.47 45.89 14.22
C SER A 135 40.97 45.66 14.10
N ALA A 136 40.19 46.73 14.15
CA ALA A 136 38.75 46.63 13.96
C ALA A 136 38.44 46.24 12.51
N PRO A 137 37.52 45.29 12.24
CA PRO A 137 37.15 44.96 10.89
C PRO A 137 36.44 46.15 10.23
N GLU A 138 36.77 46.39 8.97
CA GLU A 138 36.19 47.48 8.18
C GLU A 138 35.31 46.94 7.04
N LEU A 139 34.12 47.50 6.89
CA LEU A 139 33.19 47.17 5.80
C LEU A 139 32.73 48.44 5.08
N TRP A 140 33.15 48.63 3.83
CA TRP A 140 32.84 49.79 3.02
C TRP A 140 31.91 49.41 1.87
N ILE A 141 30.83 50.18 1.70
CA ILE A 141 29.76 49.90 0.74
C ILE A 141 29.45 51.19 -0.01
N LEU A 142 29.49 51.14 -1.35
CA LEU A 142 29.32 52.32 -2.17
C LEU A 142 27.85 52.80 -2.19
N LYS A 143 26.89 51.89 -2.39
CA LYS A 143 25.47 52.21 -2.51
C LYS A 143 24.75 52.07 -1.16
N ASN A 144 23.75 51.19 -1.07
CA ASN A 144 22.92 50.93 0.11
C ASN A 144 23.00 49.46 0.54
N THR A 145 22.43 49.15 1.70
CA THR A 145 22.23 47.76 2.17
C THR A 145 20.77 47.30 2.07
N GLY A 146 20.55 45.98 2.12
CA GLY A 146 19.22 45.36 2.33
C GLY A 146 18.73 45.49 3.77
N SER A 147 17.63 44.81 4.12
CA SER A 147 17.03 44.84 5.46
C SER A 147 17.90 44.16 6.52
N PHE A 148 17.67 44.51 7.79
CA PHE A 148 18.36 43.94 8.96
C PHE A 148 19.91 44.03 8.93
N PRO A 149 20.56 45.09 8.41
CA PRO A 149 22.01 45.15 8.45
C PRO A 149 22.49 45.44 9.88
N PHE A 150 23.71 45.02 10.18
CA PHE A 150 24.42 45.25 11.45
C PHE A 150 23.69 44.69 12.67
N GLU A 151 22.89 43.62 12.49
CA GLU A 151 22.26 42.95 13.62
C GLU A 151 23.31 42.34 14.54
N PHE A 152 23.14 42.53 15.85
CA PHE A 152 24.04 41.99 16.86
C PHE A 152 25.52 42.37 16.65
N MET A 153 25.79 43.48 15.97
CA MET A 153 27.13 44.03 15.82
C MET A 153 27.68 44.40 17.20
N GLY A 154 28.81 43.80 17.57
CA GLY A 154 29.51 44.02 18.83
C GLY A 154 30.75 44.89 18.71
N GLY A 155 31.23 45.16 17.49
CA GLY A 155 32.41 45.97 17.21
C GLY A 155 32.72 46.01 15.71
N GLY A 156 33.70 46.83 15.32
CA GLY A 156 34.05 47.07 13.92
C GLY A 156 33.59 48.43 13.40
N ILE A 157 33.98 48.74 12.17
CA ILE A 157 33.65 49.98 11.48
C ILE A 157 32.95 49.63 10.15
N ALA A 158 31.81 50.24 9.89
CA ALA A 158 31.15 50.16 8.59
C ALA A 158 30.97 51.55 7.98
N VAL A 159 31.04 51.64 6.66
CA VAL A 159 30.85 52.87 5.89
C VAL A 159 29.88 52.60 4.75
N VAL A 160 28.74 53.28 4.73
CA VAL A 160 27.71 53.17 3.68
C VAL A 160 27.57 54.53 3.01
N CYS A 161 28.05 54.64 1.78
CA CYS A 161 28.24 55.95 1.11
C CYS A 161 26.98 56.51 0.45
N GLY A 162 25.95 55.68 0.24
CA GLY A 162 24.65 56.09 -0.32
C GLY A 162 24.77 56.69 -1.73
N TYR A 163 25.79 56.30 -2.51
CA TYR A 163 25.99 56.80 -3.85
C TYR A 163 24.87 56.29 -4.77
N ASP A 164 24.21 57.19 -5.52
CA ASP A 164 23.14 56.85 -6.47
C ASP A 164 21.98 56.07 -5.79
N CYS A 165 21.52 56.62 -4.67
CA CYS A 165 20.48 56.06 -3.80
C CYS A 165 19.41 57.10 -3.39
N ASP A 166 19.13 58.11 -4.22
CA ASP A 166 18.19 59.17 -3.87
C ASP A 166 16.72 58.67 -3.73
N ASP A 167 16.40 57.55 -4.40
CA ASP A 167 15.05 56.96 -4.42
C ASP A 167 14.78 55.95 -3.28
N VAL A 168 15.76 55.69 -2.39
CA VAL A 168 15.55 54.74 -1.27
C VAL A 168 15.14 55.46 0.01
N ASN A 169 14.16 54.91 0.71
CA ASN A 169 13.72 55.45 2.01
C ASN A 169 14.80 55.35 3.11
N SER A 170 15.76 54.44 2.96
CA SER A 170 16.85 54.21 3.92
C SER A 170 18.03 53.54 3.23
N VAL A 171 19.23 54.14 3.29
CA VAL A 171 20.45 53.56 2.72
C VAL A 171 20.96 52.35 3.51
N ILE A 172 20.44 52.15 4.72
CA ILE A 172 20.70 50.98 5.56
C ILE A 172 19.48 50.06 5.70
N GLY A 173 18.58 50.06 4.71
CA GLY A 173 17.41 49.18 4.69
C GLY A 173 16.42 49.40 5.86
N ASP A 174 15.54 48.42 6.08
CA ASP A 174 14.59 48.40 7.21
C ASP A 174 15.17 47.62 8.40
N ARG A 175 14.87 48.06 9.63
CA ARG A 175 15.29 47.41 10.90
C ARG A 175 16.81 47.21 11.03
N ALA A 176 17.60 48.23 10.71
CA ALA A 176 19.05 48.21 10.91
C ALA A 176 19.43 48.16 12.41
N CYS A 177 20.61 47.62 12.71
CA CYS A 177 21.26 47.67 14.03
C CYS A 177 20.49 46.97 15.18
N ILE A 178 19.57 46.06 14.88
CA ILE A 178 18.81 45.33 15.91
C ILE A 178 19.78 44.50 16.76
N GLY A 179 19.79 44.75 18.07
CA GLY A 179 20.70 44.09 18.99
C GLY A 179 22.17 44.53 18.88
N MET A 180 22.48 45.60 18.14
CA MET A 180 23.83 46.21 18.13
C MET A 180 24.22 46.65 19.56
N VAL A 181 25.41 46.25 19.99
CA VAL A 181 25.97 46.54 21.33
C VAL A 181 27.35 47.22 21.26
N GLY A 182 27.96 47.33 20.08
CA GLY A 182 29.21 48.05 19.86
C GLY A 182 29.51 48.28 18.38
N GLY A 183 30.58 49.02 18.08
CA GLY A 183 30.98 49.40 16.72
C GLY A 183 30.46 50.75 16.26
N THR A 184 30.92 51.18 15.08
CA THR A 184 30.60 52.48 14.46
C THR A 184 30.19 52.29 13.01
N ILE A 185 29.07 52.89 12.62
CA ILE A 185 28.59 52.86 11.23
C ILE A 185 28.50 54.29 10.71
N TYR A 186 29.35 54.67 9.76
CA TYR A 186 29.26 55.92 9.02
C TYR A 186 28.29 55.76 7.87
N VAL A 187 27.37 56.71 7.73
CA VAL A 187 26.31 56.68 6.72
C VAL A 187 26.15 58.04 6.07
N ARG A 188 26.00 58.03 4.76
CA ARG A 188 25.57 59.17 3.95
C ARG A 188 24.25 58.83 3.25
N GLY A 189 23.24 59.70 3.41
CA GLY A 189 21.89 59.52 2.83
C GLY A 189 20.78 59.25 3.86
N PRO A 190 19.54 59.01 3.41
CA PRO A 190 18.37 58.83 4.28
C PRO A 190 18.46 57.59 5.18
N ILE A 191 17.91 57.67 6.39
CA ILE A 191 17.89 56.58 7.38
C ILE A 191 16.48 56.42 7.93
N SER A 192 15.99 55.18 8.05
CA SER A 192 14.69 54.89 8.66
C SER A 192 14.78 53.83 9.76
N ARG A 193 13.92 53.95 10.79
CA ARG A 193 13.61 52.89 11.77
C ARG A 193 14.83 52.29 12.51
N LEU A 194 15.61 53.13 13.19
CA LEU A 194 16.65 52.67 14.11
C LEU A 194 16.05 52.19 15.46
N PRO A 195 16.58 51.12 16.07
CA PRO A 195 16.11 50.63 17.34
C PRO A 195 16.58 51.50 18.51
N SER A 196 15.89 51.39 19.65
CA SER A 196 16.12 52.28 20.79
C SER A 196 17.48 52.12 21.47
N ASN A 197 18.22 51.02 21.20
CA ASN A 197 19.53 50.70 21.75
C ASN A 197 20.71 51.34 20.99
N VAL A 198 20.46 52.04 19.88
CA VAL A 198 21.50 52.81 19.16
C VAL A 198 21.19 54.31 19.19
N LYS A 199 22.21 55.13 18.92
CA LYS A 199 22.09 56.57 18.73
C LYS A 199 22.68 56.99 17.39
N LEU A 200 21.98 57.90 16.72
CA LEU A 200 22.45 58.61 15.54
C LEU A 200 23.16 59.89 16.02
N VAL A 201 24.35 60.13 15.51
CA VAL A 201 25.18 61.30 15.82
C VAL A 201 25.37 62.09 14.52
N ASP A 202 24.80 63.30 14.48
CA ASP A 202 24.76 64.12 13.27
C ASP A 202 26.06 64.90 13.01
N ALA A 203 26.84 65.20 14.05
CA ALA A 203 28.11 65.92 13.92
C ALA A 203 29.30 64.97 14.12
N LEU A 204 30.04 64.70 13.05
CA LEU A 204 31.28 63.92 13.08
C LEU A 204 32.44 64.76 13.66
N THR A 205 33.33 64.12 14.42
CA THR A 205 34.54 64.75 15.00
C THR A 205 35.67 64.85 13.98
N ASP A 206 36.72 65.60 14.30
CA ASP A 206 37.91 65.69 13.44
C ASP A 206 38.58 64.32 13.23
N ASP A 207 38.56 63.44 14.23
CA ASP A 207 39.06 62.06 14.12
C ASP A 207 38.21 61.21 13.16
N ASP A 208 36.88 61.34 13.22
CA ASP A 208 35.97 60.66 12.28
C ASP A 208 36.26 61.10 10.83
N TRP A 209 36.49 62.39 10.62
CA TRP A 209 36.86 62.94 9.32
C TRP A 209 38.25 62.51 8.87
N GLY A 210 39.20 62.42 9.78
CA GLY A 210 40.53 61.86 9.52
C GLY A 210 40.43 60.44 9.00
N PHE A 211 39.59 59.60 9.61
CA PHE A 211 39.32 58.24 9.15
C PHE A 211 38.69 58.21 7.75
N LEU A 212 37.59 58.94 7.53
CA LEU A 212 36.89 58.97 6.24
C LEU A 212 37.77 59.53 5.12
N SER A 213 38.52 60.60 5.36
CA SER A 213 39.39 61.24 4.37
C SER A 213 40.58 60.37 3.98
N ALA A 214 41.07 59.52 4.90
CA ALA A 214 42.13 58.56 4.62
C ALA A 214 41.61 57.29 3.92
N GLY A 215 40.38 56.85 4.24
CA GLY A 215 39.79 55.61 3.75
C GLY A 215 39.08 55.73 2.40
N LEU A 216 38.31 56.80 2.16
CA LEU A 216 37.52 56.99 0.93
C LEU A 216 38.36 56.92 -0.35
N PRO A 217 39.54 57.58 -0.47
CA PRO A 217 40.37 57.47 -1.66
C PRO A 217 40.86 56.03 -1.92
N LYS A 218 41.18 55.29 -0.85
CA LYS A 218 41.64 53.88 -0.94
C LYS A 218 40.50 52.96 -1.37
N PHE A 219 39.35 53.10 -0.73
CA PHE A 219 38.13 52.35 -1.06
C PHE A 219 37.74 52.56 -2.52
N LEU A 220 37.63 53.82 -2.96
CA LEU A 220 37.23 54.17 -4.32
C LEU A 220 38.25 53.71 -5.37
N SER A 221 39.55 53.80 -5.07
CA SER A 221 40.59 53.26 -5.94
C SER A 221 40.46 51.73 -6.09
N ALA A 222 40.23 51.02 -4.98
CA ALA A 222 40.12 49.55 -4.98
C ALA A 222 38.93 49.03 -5.83
N ILE A 223 37.83 49.78 -5.88
CA ILE A 223 36.65 49.44 -6.70
C ILE A 223 36.69 50.06 -8.11
N ASP A 224 37.83 50.60 -8.54
CA ASP A 224 38.06 51.28 -9.83
C ASP A 224 37.14 52.50 -10.08
N ARG A 225 36.87 53.30 -9.04
CA ARG A 225 36.06 54.53 -9.11
C ARG A 225 36.69 55.75 -8.42
N PRO A 226 37.98 56.09 -8.62
CA PRO A 226 38.58 57.26 -7.96
C PRO A 226 37.92 58.60 -8.35
N GLN A 227 37.32 58.69 -9.53
CA GLN A 227 36.73 59.91 -10.09
C GLN A 227 35.52 60.45 -9.32
N ILE A 228 34.88 59.65 -8.48
CA ILE A 228 33.69 60.07 -7.73
C ILE A 228 34.02 60.60 -6.33
N LEU A 229 35.29 60.70 -5.95
CA LEU A 229 35.73 61.09 -4.61
C LEU A 229 35.16 62.45 -4.15
N GLU A 230 35.12 63.44 -5.04
CA GLU A 230 34.58 64.78 -4.71
C GLU A 230 33.11 64.75 -4.28
N THR A 231 32.35 63.73 -4.68
CA THR A 231 30.93 63.54 -4.28
C THR A 231 30.79 63.35 -2.76
N PHE A 232 31.84 62.90 -2.08
CA PHE A 232 31.81 62.57 -0.65
C PHE A 232 32.42 63.66 0.24
N SER A 233 32.84 64.80 -0.34
CA SER A 233 33.53 65.89 0.38
C SER A 233 32.61 66.81 1.20
N VAL A 234 31.29 66.65 1.12
CA VAL A 234 30.33 67.46 1.86
C VAL A 234 30.16 66.91 3.28
N HIS A 235 30.74 67.58 4.27
CA HIS A 235 30.78 67.06 5.63
C HIS A 235 29.40 66.88 6.27
N SER A 236 28.45 67.77 5.97
CA SER A 236 27.09 67.72 6.53
C SER A 236 26.26 66.52 6.09
N ASP A 237 26.67 65.82 5.03
CA ASP A 237 25.92 64.68 4.50
C ASP A 237 26.17 63.38 5.27
N TRP A 238 27.23 63.36 6.09
CA TRP A 238 27.68 62.19 6.81
C TRP A 238 27.24 62.23 8.27
N ARG A 239 26.78 61.08 8.74
CA ARG A 239 26.38 60.85 10.13
C ARG A 239 26.98 59.53 10.60
N LYS A 240 27.05 59.32 11.92
CA LYS A 240 27.45 58.02 12.48
C LYS A 240 26.40 57.42 13.40
N ILE A 241 26.25 56.11 13.34
CA ILE A 241 25.43 55.32 14.24
C ILE A 241 26.36 54.56 15.17
N ILE A 242 26.12 54.68 16.47
CA ILE A 242 26.86 53.98 17.51
C ILE A 242 25.91 53.34 18.52
N ALA A 243 26.33 52.26 19.16
CA ALA A 243 25.58 51.66 20.26
C ALA A 243 25.50 52.62 21.46
N LYS A 244 24.36 52.62 22.16
CA LYS A 244 24.24 53.31 23.45
C LYS A 244 25.05 52.57 24.52
N GLY A 245 25.67 53.32 25.42
CA GLY A 245 26.42 52.74 26.55
C GLY A 245 25.52 51.95 27.50
N TYR A 246 26.09 51.05 28.30
CA TYR A 246 25.36 50.21 29.25
C TYR A 246 24.44 51.02 30.19
N GLU A 247 24.92 52.15 30.70
CA GLU A 247 24.12 53.03 31.58
C GLU A 247 23.02 53.80 30.83
N GLU A 248 23.24 54.16 29.55
CA GLU A 248 22.21 54.76 28.69
C GLU A 248 21.11 53.74 28.32
N ALA A 249 21.44 52.45 28.25
CA ALA A 249 20.52 51.37 27.90
C ALA A 249 19.63 50.89 29.07
N LYS A 250 20.07 51.07 30.33
CA LYS A 250 19.32 50.68 31.56
C LYS A 250 17.94 51.35 31.69
N GLY A 251 17.75 52.53 31.08
CA GLY A 251 16.51 53.30 31.20
C GLY A 251 15.32 52.79 30.37
N VAL A 252 15.49 51.78 29.49
CA VAL A 252 14.54 51.54 28.39
C VAL A 252 13.70 50.24 28.49
N SER A 253 13.94 49.31 29.41
CA SER A 253 13.18 48.04 29.39
C SER A 253 12.52 47.67 30.71
N LYS A 254 11.25 48.04 30.86
CA LYS A 254 10.29 47.18 31.58
C LYS A 254 10.02 45.99 30.65
N ARG A 255 10.52 44.80 31.00
CA ARG A 255 10.22 43.57 30.26
C ARG A 255 8.69 43.41 30.18
N MET A 256 8.16 43.45 28.97
CA MET A 256 6.76 43.16 28.68
C MET A 256 6.46 41.71 29.07
N SER A 257 5.29 41.45 29.65
CA SER A 257 4.87 40.07 29.91
C SER A 257 4.57 39.35 28.60
N LEU A 258 4.71 38.02 28.57
CA LEU A 258 4.34 37.21 27.40
C LEU A 258 2.90 37.46 26.93
N GLY A 259 1.97 37.65 27.88
CA GLY A 259 0.58 37.98 27.55
C GLY A 259 0.42 39.36 26.89
N ALA A 260 1.13 40.38 27.39
CA ALA A 260 1.11 41.71 26.78
C ALA A 260 1.82 41.72 25.41
N PHE A 261 2.89 40.93 25.26
CA PHE A 261 3.57 40.75 23.99
C PHE A 261 2.65 40.06 22.98
N HIS A 262 1.95 39.00 23.37
CA HIS A 262 0.96 38.34 22.51
C HIS A 262 -0.15 39.30 22.06
N ALA A 263 -0.70 40.10 22.98
CA ALA A 263 -1.81 41.00 22.68
C ALA A 263 -1.43 42.25 21.87
N GLN A 264 -0.20 42.76 22.00
CA GLN A 264 0.19 44.08 21.49
C GLN A 264 1.31 44.06 20.46
N LYS A 265 2.07 42.97 20.35
CA LYS A 265 3.32 42.88 19.56
C LYS A 265 3.44 41.62 18.72
N TRP A 266 2.84 40.50 19.12
CA TRP A 266 2.86 39.25 18.36
C TRP A 266 1.97 39.41 17.14
N VAL A 267 2.64 39.47 15.99
CA VAL A 267 2.16 39.67 14.62
C VAL A 267 0.67 40.02 14.51
N PRO A 268 0.32 41.31 14.34
CA PRO A 268 -1.06 41.71 14.04
C PRO A 268 -1.56 40.95 12.80
N GLY A 269 -2.57 40.09 12.98
CA GLY A 269 -3.13 39.23 11.91
C GLY A 269 -2.61 37.78 11.87
N GLY A 270 -1.69 37.38 12.75
CA GLY A 270 -1.11 36.03 12.78
C GLY A 270 0.20 35.92 11.99
N LEU A 271 0.94 34.82 12.17
CA LEU A 271 2.29 34.63 11.59
C LEU A 271 2.31 34.70 10.05
N PHE A 272 1.19 34.37 9.42
CA PHE A 272 0.95 34.46 7.98
C PHE A 272 -0.20 35.42 7.66
N GLY A 273 -0.50 36.38 8.53
CA GLY A 273 -1.69 37.25 8.43
C GLY A 273 -1.79 38.10 7.16
N ASP A 274 -0.68 38.23 6.44
CA ASP A 274 -0.59 38.85 5.11
C ASP A 274 -0.97 37.90 3.97
N VAL A 275 -0.97 36.58 4.21
CA VAL A 275 -1.23 35.52 3.23
C VAL A 275 -2.54 34.79 3.50
N VAL A 276 -2.85 34.51 4.77
CA VAL A 276 -4.03 33.76 5.22
C VAL A 276 -4.61 34.43 6.46
N GLN A 277 -5.93 34.62 6.48
CA GLN A 277 -6.61 35.04 7.69
C GLN A 277 -6.65 33.89 8.71
N ASP A 278 -5.86 34.00 9.77
CA ASP A 278 -5.91 33.09 10.90
C ASP A 278 -7.06 33.51 11.84
N PRO A 279 -8.06 32.65 12.10
CA PRO A 279 -9.17 32.96 13.00
C PRO A 279 -8.73 33.05 14.48
N GLY A 280 -7.46 32.79 14.79
CA GLY A 280 -6.91 32.81 16.14
C GLY A 280 -7.32 31.61 16.99
N HIS A 281 -7.82 30.54 16.34
CA HIS A 281 -8.26 29.33 17.03
C HIS A 281 -7.05 28.48 17.43
N ILE A 282 -6.93 28.19 18.73
CA ILE A 282 -5.84 27.37 19.27
C ILE A 282 -6.29 25.91 19.25
N VAL A 283 -5.73 25.13 18.33
CA VAL A 283 -5.89 23.66 18.34
C VAL A 283 -5.06 23.10 19.51
N PRO A 284 -5.67 22.37 20.46
CA PRO A 284 -4.94 21.77 21.57
C PRO A 284 -4.02 20.65 21.09
N LEU A 285 -2.95 20.38 21.86
CA LEU A 285 -1.99 19.30 21.56
C LEU A 285 -2.67 17.94 21.39
N VAL A 286 -3.72 17.68 22.16
CA VAL A 286 -4.61 16.53 22.00
C VAL A 286 -5.95 17.07 21.53
N ALA A 287 -6.21 16.93 20.23
CA ALA A 287 -7.42 17.42 19.59
C ALA A 287 -8.52 16.34 19.57
N MET A 288 -9.77 16.81 19.60
CA MET A 288 -11.00 16.01 19.49
C MET A 288 -11.81 16.51 18.30
N GLY A 289 -12.90 15.81 17.98
CA GLY A 289 -13.81 16.18 16.92
C GLY A 289 -13.09 16.37 15.58
N TYR A 290 -13.34 17.49 14.94
CA TYR A 290 -12.80 17.83 13.62
C TYR A 290 -11.27 17.94 13.59
N TYR A 291 -10.64 18.39 14.67
CA TYR A 291 -9.21 18.71 14.68
C TYR A 291 -8.29 17.52 15.00
N ARG A 292 -8.84 16.34 15.28
CA ARG A 292 -8.04 15.13 15.51
C ARG A 292 -7.39 14.66 14.20
N ALA A 293 -6.21 14.03 14.28
CA ALA A 293 -5.49 13.56 13.09
C ALA A 293 -6.11 12.31 12.45
N TYR A 294 -6.72 11.43 13.24
CA TYR A 294 -7.30 10.16 12.77
C TYR A 294 -8.64 9.88 13.45
N SER A 295 -9.53 9.22 12.72
CA SER A 295 -10.86 8.79 13.15
C SER A 295 -10.95 7.27 13.13
N PRO A 296 -11.33 6.60 14.23
CA PRO A 296 -11.61 5.17 14.19
C PRO A 296 -12.96 4.90 13.51
N VAL A 297 -12.99 3.97 12.56
CA VAL A 297 -14.21 3.54 11.84
C VAL A 297 -14.47 2.07 12.10
N TRP A 298 -15.71 1.75 12.47
CA TRP A 298 -16.15 0.39 12.75
C TRP A 298 -16.50 -0.36 11.44
N ASN A 299 -15.50 -1.00 10.83
CA ASN A 299 -15.63 -1.68 9.53
C ASN A 299 -16.00 -3.15 9.69
N ASN A 300 -17.14 -3.42 10.33
CA ASN A 300 -17.61 -4.78 10.56
C ASN A 300 -18.04 -5.46 9.26
N ALA A 301 -17.53 -6.68 9.02
CA ALA A 301 -17.83 -7.49 7.83
C ALA A 301 -17.50 -6.82 6.48
N VAL A 302 -16.67 -5.77 6.47
CA VAL A 302 -16.14 -5.17 5.23
C VAL A 302 -15.17 -6.13 4.54
N PHE A 303 -14.33 -6.80 5.32
CA PHE A 303 -13.44 -7.86 4.85
C PHE A 303 -14.07 -9.24 5.04
N ALA A 304 -13.73 -10.18 4.15
CA ALA A 304 -14.01 -11.60 4.36
C ALA A 304 -13.04 -12.21 5.38
N ALA A 305 -13.51 -13.16 6.17
CA ALA A 305 -12.61 -14.03 6.93
C ALA A 305 -11.79 -14.90 5.96
N PRO A 306 -10.59 -15.35 6.32
CA PRO A 306 -9.80 -16.24 5.46
C PRO A 306 -10.54 -17.54 5.09
N CYS A 307 -11.38 -18.07 5.99
CA CYS A 307 -12.20 -19.25 5.74
C CYS A 307 -13.35 -18.98 4.75
N GLU A 308 -13.93 -17.77 4.75
CA GLU A 308 -14.94 -17.34 3.77
C GLU A 308 -14.30 -17.09 2.41
N TYR A 309 -13.17 -16.37 2.40
CA TYR A 309 -12.44 -16.03 1.17
C TYR A 309 -11.95 -17.27 0.43
N ALA A 310 -11.41 -18.26 1.16
CA ALA A 310 -10.94 -19.51 0.58
C ALA A 310 -12.07 -20.47 0.18
N CYS A 311 -13.30 -20.24 0.66
CA CYS A 311 -14.45 -21.06 0.30
C CYS A 311 -14.93 -20.71 -1.11
N PRO A 312 -14.95 -21.64 -2.08
CA PRO A 312 -15.44 -21.34 -3.42
C PRO A 312 -16.91 -20.89 -3.46
N ASN A 313 -17.70 -21.30 -2.45
CA ASN A 313 -19.10 -20.90 -2.28
C ASN A 313 -19.26 -19.53 -1.60
N GLY A 314 -18.20 -19.00 -0.98
CA GLY A 314 -18.23 -17.77 -0.17
C GLY A 314 -19.05 -17.91 1.11
N ILE A 315 -19.03 -19.08 1.77
CA ILE A 315 -19.79 -19.31 3.01
C ILE A 315 -19.10 -18.55 4.15
N PRO A 316 -19.78 -17.60 4.84
CA PRO A 316 -19.20 -16.86 5.96
C PRO A 316 -19.19 -17.75 7.20
N THR A 317 -18.20 -18.63 7.28
CA THR A 317 -18.09 -19.63 8.35
C THR A 317 -17.95 -18.95 9.71
N GLN A 318 -17.21 -17.85 9.79
CA GLN A 318 -17.11 -17.03 10.99
C GLN A 318 -18.47 -16.57 11.52
N ASP A 319 -19.44 -16.25 10.65
CA ASP A 319 -20.79 -15.85 11.07
C ASP A 319 -21.60 -17.03 11.60
N ARG A 320 -21.41 -18.22 11.01
CA ARG A 320 -21.97 -19.47 11.57
C ARG A 320 -21.46 -19.67 12.99
N ILE A 321 -20.16 -19.51 13.21
CA ILE A 321 -19.57 -19.67 14.55
C ILE A 321 -19.98 -18.54 15.49
N ASN A 322 -20.17 -17.31 15.00
CA ASN A 322 -20.73 -16.20 15.78
C ASN A 322 -22.14 -16.53 16.30
N LEU A 323 -22.97 -17.19 15.48
CA LEU A 323 -24.30 -17.66 15.89
C LEU A 323 -24.21 -18.76 16.95
N LEU A 324 -23.28 -19.72 16.79
CA LEU A 324 -23.02 -20.74 17.83
C LEU A 324 -22.60 -20.11 19.16
N ARG A 325 -21.71 -19.11 19.13
CA ARG A 325 -21.28 -18.37 20.34
C ARG A 325 -22.45 -17.70 21.06
N LYS A 326 -23.48 -17.27 20.32
CA LYS A 326 -24.70 -16.67 20.86
C LYS A 326 -25.76 -17.71 21.27
N GLY A 327 -25.45 -19.00 21.21
CA GLY A 327 -26.40 -20.09 21.48
C GLY A 327 -27.46 -20.30 20.38
N LYS A 328 -27.36 -19.60 19.24
CA LYS A 328 -28.30 -19.70 18.11
C LYS A 328 -27.92 -20.86 17.18
N ILE A 329 -27.97 -22.08 17.72
CA ILE A 329 -27.52 -23.30 17.03
C ILE A 329 -28.28 -23.53 15.73
N LYS A 330 -29.61 -23.42 15.76
CA LYS A 330 -30.46 -23.59 14.57
C LYS A 330 -30.05 -22.64 13.44
N ASP A 331 -29.97 -21.34 13.73
CA ASP A 331 -29.57 -20.32 12.74
C ASP A 331 -28.17 -20.58 12.17
N ALA A 332 -27.23 -21.04 13.00
CA ALA A 332 -25.86 -21.35 12.58
C ALA A 332 -25.79 -22.51 11.57
N LEU A 333 -26.64 -23.52 11.78
CA LEU A 333 -26.75 -24.68 10.91
C LEU A 333 -27.53 -24.33 9.63
N GLU A 334 -28.59 -23.54 9.72
CA GLU A 334 -29.38 -23.12 8.54
C GLU A 334 -28.62 -22.17 7.60
N LEU A 335 -27.70 -21.35 8.13
CA LEU A 335 -26.98 -20.35 7.34
C LEU A 335 -26.28 -20.93 6.09
N VAL A 336 -25.70 -22.13 6.20
CA VAL A 336 -25.01 -22.78 5.08
C VAL A 336 -25.93 -23.01 3.87
N LEU A 337 -27.22 -23.25 4.10
CA LEU A 337 -28.22 -23.52 3.06
C LEU A 337 -28.53 -22.28 2.20
N LYS A 338 -28.19 -21.08 2.68
CA LYS A 338 -28.26 -19.86 1.86
C LYS A 338 -27.21 -19.85 0.74
N TYR A 339 -26.16 -20.67 0.87
CA TYR A 339 -25.01 -20.69 -0.02
C TYR A 339 -24.87 -21.99 -0.80
N SER A 340 -25.05 -23.14 -0.14
CA SER A 340 -24.87 -24.46 -0.73
C SER A 340 -26.05 -25.37 -0.39
N PRO A 341 -26.63 -26.10 -1.36
CA PRO A 341 -27.62 -27.14 -1.08
C PRO A 341 -26.99 -28.44 -0.58
N PHE A 342 -25.66 -28.52 -0.47
CA PHE A 342 -24.90 -29.75 -0.12
C PHE A 342 -24.04 -29.64 1.15
N PRO A 343 -24.57 -29.19 2.31
CA PRO A 343 -23.80 -29.14 3.54
C PRO A 343 -23.31 -30.50 4.05
N GLY A 344 -24.08 -31.57 3.88
CA GLY A 344 -23.72 -32.92 4.35
C GLY A 344 -22.76 -33.60 3.38
N SER A 345 -23.22 -33.85 2.15
CA SER A 345 -22.48 -34.64 1.14
C SER A 345 -21.17 -33.96 0.73
N VAL A 346 -21.18 -32.65 0.50
CA VAL A 346 -19.99 -31.94 0.04
C VAL A 346 -19.25 -31.27 1.18
N CYS A 347 -19.85 -30.32 1.90
CA CYS A 347 -19.12 -29.59 2.95
C CYS A 347 -18.69 -30.51 4.11
N GLY A 348 -19.50 -31.52 4.46
CA GLY A 348 -19.25 -32.43 5.56
C GLY A 348 -18.43 -33.68 5.23
N ALA A 349 -18.29 -34.04 3.95
CA ALA A 349 -17.62 -35.28 3.55
C ALA A 349 -16.60 -35.10 2.41
N ALA A 350 -17.07 -34.73 1.21
CA ALA A 350 -16.24 -34.78 -0.01
C ALA A 350 -15.27 -33.60 -0.18
N CYS A 351 -15.56 -32.44 0.43
CA CYS A 351 -14.76 -31.23 0.31
C CYS A 351 -13.36 -31.40 0.95
N PRO A 352 -12.27 -30.93 0.31
CA PRO A 352 -10.93 -30.90 0.92
C PRO A 352 -10.76 -29.80 1.98
N ASN A 353 -11.84 -29.07 2.30
CA ASN A 353 -11.91 -28.04 3.35
C ASN A 353 -10.86 -26.91 3.23
N PRO A 354 -10.79 -26.19 2.09
CA PRO A 354 -9.87 -25.06 1.93
C PRO A 354 -10.14 -23.94 2.97
N CYS A 355 -11.37 -23.84 3.47
CA CYS A 355 -11.74 -22.94 4.55
C CYS A 355 -11.04 -23.27 5.88
N MET A 356 -10.77 -24.55 6.14
CA MET A 356 -10.04 -25.02 7.31
C MET A 356 -8.53 -24.81 7.09
N THR A 357 -8.01 -25.12 5.91
CA THR A 357 -6.59 -24.88 5.53
C THR A 357 -6.21 -23.41 5.57
N ALA A 358 -7.12 -22.49 5.23
CA ALA A 358 -6.89 -21.05 5.31
C ALA A 358 -7.19 -20.46 6.70
N CYS A 359 -7.68 -21.26 7.66
CA CYS A 359 -8.14 -20.73 8.94
C CYS A 359 -6.97 -20.15 9.74
N THR A 360 -7.07 -18.87 10.13
CA THR A 360 -6.07 -18.17 10.97
C THR A 360 -5.80 -18.90 12.27
N ARG A 361 -6.78 -19.63 12.83
CA ARG A 361 -6.62 -20.33 14.11
C ARG A 361 -5.48 -21.37 14.08
N GLN A 362 -5.10 -21.88 12.91
CA GLN A 362 -3.96 -22.80 12.77
C GLN A 362 -2.61 -22.19 13.14
N THR A 363 -2.48 -20.85 13.17
CA THR A 363 -1.26 -20.21 13.68
C THR A 363 -1.14 -20.28 15.20
N ILE A 364 -2.21 -20.70 15.88
CA ILE A 364 -2.30 -20.83 17.34
C ILE A 364 -2.37 -22.32 17.74
N ASP A 365 -3.30 -23.06 17.13
CA ASP A 365 -3.46 -24.51 17.34
C ASP A 365 -4.04 -25.23 16.11
N PHE A 366 -5.30 -25.67 16.16
CA PHE A 366 -5.98 -26.41 15.11
C PHE A 366 -6.92 -25.50 14.31
N ALA A 367 -7.35 -25.90 13.12
CA ALA A 367 -8.41 -25.17 12.41
C ALA A 367 -9.75 -25.23 13.15
N VAL A 368 -10.64 -24.27 12.88
CA VAL A 368 -12.05 -24.36 13.29
C VAL A 368 -12.72 -25.49 12.48
N LEU A 369 -13.51 -26.35 13.14
CA LEU A 369 -14.15 -27.53 12.54
C LEU A 369 -15.33 -27.20 11.60
N ALA A 370 -15.07 -26.48 10.52
CA ALA A 370 -16.07 -26.05 9.55
C ALA A 370 -16.69 -27.21 8.75
N GLY A 371 -15.87 -28.21 8.38
CA GLY A 371 -16.31 -29.40 7.63
C GLY A 371 -17.31 -30.25 8.42
N PRO A 372 -16.94 -30.79 9.60
CA PRO A 372 -17.85 -31.58 10.44
C PRO A 372 -19.17 -30.88 10.76
N LEU A 373 -19.17 -29.56 10.92
CA LEU A 373 -20.38 -28.76 11.13
C LEU A 373 -21.40 -28.88 9.97
N GLY A 374 -20.95 -29.18 8.75
CA GLY A 374 -21.81 -29.42 7.59
C GLY A 374 -22.75 -30.61 7.78
N LYS A 375 -22.29 -31.69 8.41
CA LYS A 375 -23.11 -32.89 8.66
C LYS A 375 -24.31 -32.60 9.55
N TYR A 376 -24.16 -31.71 10.54
CA TYR A 376 -25.25 -31.26 11.41
C TYR A 376 -26.35 -30.49 10.67
N SER A 377 -26.11 -30.07 9.42
CA SER A 377 -27.09 -29.35 8.60
C SER A 377 -27.76 -30.24 7.54
N MET A 378 -27.49 -31.55 7.54
CA MET A 378 -27.95 -32.45 6.47
C MET A 378 -29.47 -32.59 6.43
N ASP A 379 -30.12 -32.71 7.60
CA ASP A 379 -31.56 -32.97 7.72
C ASP A 379 -32.41 -31.70 7.83
N LEU A 380 -31.79 -30.53 7.71
CA LEU A 380 -32.51 -29.26 7.76
C LEU A 380 -33.36 -29.07 6.49
N PRO A 381 -34.59 -28.52 6.64
CA PRO A 381 -35.49 -28.27 5.52
C PRO A 381 -34.93 -27.18 4.60
N ALA A 382 -35.48 -27.08 3.40
CA ALA A 382 -35.12 -26.00 2.49
C ALA A 382 -35.54 -24.62 3.06
N PRO A 383 -34.76 -23.55 2.83
CA PRO A 383 -35.15 -22.20 3.18
C PRO A 383 -36.45 -21.77 2.47
N ALA A 384 -37.15 -20.79 3.04
CA ALA A 384 -38.32 -20.21 2.41
C ALA A 384 -37.97 -19.55 1.07
N MET A 385 -38.80 -19.78 0.05
CA MET A 385 -38.68 -19.15 -1.25
C MET A 385 -39.20 -17.70 -1.24
N ALA A 386 -38.62 -16.86 -2.10
CA ALA A 386 -39.19 -15.56 -2.43
C ALA A 386 -40.50 -15.71 -3.23
N ARG A 387 -41.18 -14.58 -3.45
CA ARG A 387 -42.43 -14.56 -4.23
C ARG A 387 -42.18 -15.00 -5.68
N PRO A 388 -43.12 -15.70 -6.32
CA PRO A 388 -42.99 -16.11 -7.72
C PRO A 388 -42.70 -14.93 -8.64
N THR A 389 -41.71 -15.06 -9.51
CA THR A 389 -41.30 -14.01 -10.47
C THR A 389 -41.96 -14.15 -11.83
N GLY A 390 -42.51 -15.33 -12.13
CA GLY A 390 -43.04 -15.69 -13.45
C GLY A 390 -41.96 -16.01 -14.50
N LYS A 391 -40.67 -15.94 -14.13
CA LYS A 391 -39.54 -16.25 -15.03
C LYS A 391 -39.21 -17.73 -15.03
N LYS A 392 -38.85 -18.27 -16.19
CA LYS A 392 -38.56 -19.69 -16.42
C LYS A 392 -37.08 -19.89 -16.74
N PHE A 393 -36.41 -20.79 -16.03
CA PHE A 393 -35.01 -21.14 -16.30
C PHE A 393 -34.83 -22.64 -16.60
N ALA A 394 -33.98 -22.92 -17.58
CA ALA A 394 -33.59 -24.27 -17.95
C ALA A 394 -32.16 -24.56 -17.48
N ILE A 395 -31.98 -25.67 -16.77
CA ILE A 395 -30.67 -26.16 -16.34
C ILE A 395 -30.38 -27.45 -17.11
N ILE A 396 -29.28 -27.49 -17.86
CA ILE A 396 -28.92 -28.67 -18.65
C ILE A 396 -27.84 -29.44 -17.90
N GLY A 397 -28.23 -30.54 -17.26
CA GLY A 397 -27.37 -31.39 -16.43
C GLY A 397 -27.65 -31.23 -14.93
N SER A 398 -27.82 -32.36 -14.24
CA SER A 398 -28.12 -32.43 -12.79
C SER A 398 -26.87 -32.66 -11.92
N GLY A 399 -25.69 -32.28 -12.40
CA GLY A 399 -24.47 -32.25 -11.59
C GLY A 399 -24.54 -31.20 -10.49
N VAL A 400 -23.55 -31.20 -9.59
CA VAL A 400 -23.54 -30.28 -8.42
C VAL A 400 -23.62 -28.80 -8.79
N GLY A 401 -23.04 -28.39 -9.93
CA GLY A 401 -23.15 -27.01 -10.42
C GLY A 401 -24.56 -26.65 -10.88
N GLY A 402 -25.21 -27.54 -11.64
CA GLY A 402 -26.58 -27.36 -12.11
C GLY A 402 -27.58 -27.37 -10.96
N LEU A 403 -27.44 -28.31 -10.03
CA LEU A 403 -28.27 -28.38 -8.82
C LEU A 403 -28.08 -27.15 -7.90
N SER A 404 -26.87 -26.62 -7.78
CA SER A 404 -26.60 -25.37 -7.06
C SER A 404 -27.26 -24.16 -7.73
N ALA A 405 -27.19 -24.08 -9.06
CA ALA A 405 -27.87 -23.02 -9.81
C ALA A 405 -29.40 -23.11 -9.67
N ALA A 406 -29.96 -24.32 -9.80
CA ALA A 406 -31.38 -24.57 -9.63
C ALA A 406 -31.85 -24.17 -8.22
N TRP A 407 -31.09 -24.55 -7.19
CA TRP A 407 -31.34 -24.15 -5.80
C TRP A 407 -31.44 -22.64 -5.63
N GLN A 408 -30.45 -21.90 -6.14
CA GLN A 408 -30.39 -20.45 -5.96
C GLN A 408 -31.46 -19.71 -6.76
N LEU A 409 -31.84 -20.21 -7.94
CA LEU A 409 -32.92 -19.65 -8.74
C LEU A 409 -34.30 -19.97 -8.14
N ALA A 410 -34.53 -21.20 -7.69
CA ALA A 410 -35.79 -21.59 -7.06
C ALA A 410 -36.05 -20.83 -5.75
N LEU A 411 -35.03 -20.66 -4.91
CA LEU A 411 -35.14 -19.82 -3.69
C LEU A 411 -35.54 -18.37 -3.99
N ARG A 412 -35.28 -17.87 -5.20
CA ARG A 412 -35.65 -16.52 -5.65
C ARG A 412 -37.02 -16.46 -6.35
N GLY A 413 -37.78 -17.55 -6.33
CA GLY A 413 -39.14 -17.59 -6.84
C GLY A 413 -39.26 -17.86 -8.34
N HIS A 414 -38.19 -18.33 -8.99
CA HIS A 414 -38.25 -18.66 -10.42
C HIS A 414 -38.74 -20.09 -10.66
N ASP A 415 -39.40 -20.32 -11.81
CA ASP A 415 -39.77 -21.66 -12.28
C ASP A 415 -38.55 -22.32 -12.96
N VAL A 416 -38.02 -23.37 -12.34
CA VAL A 416 -36.78 -24.02 -12.80
C VAL A 416 -37.06 -25.44 -13.28
N THR A 417 -36.57 -25.77 -14.47
CA THR A 417 -36.59 -27.13 -15.02
C THR A 417 -35.17 -27.63 -15.26
N ILE A 418 -34.84 -28.82 -14.75
CA ILE A 418 -33.57 -29.51 -14.98
C ILE A 418 -33.78 -30.58 -16.06
N PHE A 419 -32.97 -30.54 -17.12
CA PHE A 419 -32.90 -31.57 -18.15
C PHE A 419 -31.68 -32.46 -17.89
N GLU A 420 -31.90 -33.74 -17.60
CA GLU A 420 -30.86 -34.72 -17.28
C GLU A 420 -30.87 -35.85 -18.31
N ARG A 421 -29.69 -36.15 -18.86
CA ARG A 421 -29.49 -37.23 -19.85
C ARG A 421 -29.69 -38.61 -19.22
N GLY A 422 -29.26 -38.81 -17.99
CA GLY A 422 -29.40 -40.06 -17.25
C GLY A 422 -30.75 -40.21 -16.52
N ASN A 423 -30.90 -41.34 -15.84
CA ASN A 423 -32.04 -41.61 -14.95
C ASN A 423 -31.74 -41.23 -13.48
N THR A 424 -30.47 -41.07 -13.13
CA THR A 424 -29.99 -40.70 -11.80
C THR A 424 -29.57 -39.24 -11.75
N LEU A 425 -29.88 -38.57 -10.64
CA LEU A 425 -29.51 -37.18 -10.39
C LEU A 425 -28.21 -37.08 -9.59
N GLY A 426 -27.51 -35.94 -9.70
CA GLY A 426 -26.30 -35.65 -8.93
C GLY A 426 -25.00 -35.78 -9.74
N GLY A 427 -25.07 -36.16 -11.01
CA GLY A 427 -23.92 -36.28 -11.90
C GLY A 427 -22.81 -37.16 -11.34
N LYS A 428 -21.54 -36.75 -11.49
CA LYS A 428 -20.37 -37.50 -10.98
C LYS A 428 -20.40 -37.70 -9.47
N MET A 429 -20.97 -36.76 -8.71
CA MET A 429 -21.06 -36.88 -7.25
C MET A 429 -21.88 -38.12 -6.84
N ALA A 430 -22.98 -38.39 -7.52
CA ALA A 430 -23.83 -39.54 -7.23
C ALA A 430 -23.36 -40.84 -7.91
N ASN A 431 -22.75 -40.72 -9.09
CA ASN A 431 -22.47 -41.87 -9.96
C ASN A 431 -21.01 -42.35 -9.92
N ALA A 432 -20.02 -41.48 -9.68
CA ALA A 432 -18.59 -41.82 -9.81
C ALA A 432 -17.83 -41.84 -8.48
N ILE A 433 -18.22 -41.05 -7.49
CA ILE A 433 -17.52 -41.03 -6.20
C ILE A 433 -17.84 -42.32 -5.42
N PRO A 434 -16.85 -43.04 -4.87
CA PRO A 434 -17.09 -44.26 -4.10
C PRO A 434 -18.01 -44.05 -2.90
N HIS A 435 -18.93 -45.00 -2.65
CA HIS A 435 -19.94 -44.89 -1.59
C HIS A 435 -19.38 -44.82 -0.16
N ASP A 436 -18.21 -45.40 0.09
CA ASP A 436 -17.53 -45.33 1.40
C ASP A 436 -17.03 -43.91 1.71
N ARG A 437 -16.74 -43.13 0.67
CA ARG A 437 -16.33 -41.73 0.79
C ARG A 437 -17.56 -40.83 0.87
N LEU A 438 -18.59 -41.16 0.09
CA LEU A 438 -19.80 -40.38 -0.03
C LEU A 438 -21.05 -41.24 0.04
N GLU A 439 -21.66 -41.25 1.23
CA GLU A 439 -22.88 -42.01 1.49
C GLU A 439 -24.01 -41.61 0.55
N LYS A 440 -24.54 -42.61 -0.17
CA LYS A 440 -25.60 -42.42 -1.17
C LYS A 440 -26.85 -41.78 -0.58
N GLU A 441 -27.23 -42.16 0.64
CA GLU A 441 -28.45 -41.65 1.28
C GLU A 441 -28.36 -40.15 1.58
N ILE A 442 -27.19 -39.66 2.00
CA ILE A 442 -26.95 -38.24 2.24
C ILE A 442 -27.17 -37.46 0.93
N VAL A 443 -26.57 -37.93 -0.17
CA VAL A 443 -26.73 -37.29 -1.48
C VAL A 443 -28.20 -37.24 -1.90
N GLN A 444 -28.94 -38.34 -1.73
CA GLN A 444 -30.35 -38.39 -2.09
C GLN A 444 -31.21 -37.46 -1.22
N THR A 445 -30.96 -37.38 0.08
CA THR A 445 -31.65 -36.45 0.99
C THR A 445 -31.48 -35.01 0.55
N GLU A 446 -30.26 -34.60 0.20
CA GLU A 446 -29.99 -33.23 -0.22
C GLU A 446 -30.58 -32.91 -1.60
N ILE A 447 -30.58 -33.88 -2.53
CA ILE A 447 -31.28 -33.74 -3.81
C ILE A 447 -32.79 -33.60 -3.58
N ARG A 448 -33.41 -34.45 -2.74
CA ARG A 448 -34.84 -34.33 -2.41
C ARG A 448 -35.19 -32.96 -1.83
N ARG A 449 -34.32 -32.38 -1.00
CA ARG A 449 -34.47 -31.03 -0.47
C ARG A 449 -34.46 -29.96 -1.57
N ILE A 450 -33.66 -30.11 -2.62
CA ILE A 450 -33.69 -29.19 -3.77
C ILE A 450 -35.05 -29.32 -4.49
N LEU A 451 -35.53 -30.54 -4.68
CA LEU A 451 -36.80 -30.79 -5.37
C LEU A 451 -38.02 -30.34 -4.58
N SER A 452 -37.94 -30.29 -3.24
CA SER A 452 -39.03 -29.76 -2.42
C SER A 452 -39.29 -28.26 -2.64
N LEU A 453 -38.40 -27.55 -3.35
CA LEU A 453 -38.64 -26.18 -3.83
C LEU A 453 -39.50 -26.10 -5.10
N GLY A 454 -40.00 -27.23 -5.62
CA GLY A 454 -40.81 -27.27 -6.84
C GLY A 454 -39.99 -27.26 -8.14
N VAL A 455 -38.68 -27.55 -8.06
CA VAL A 455 -37.82 -27.72 -9.23
C VAL A 455 -38.28 -28.92 -10.06
N LYS A 456 -38.61 -28.70 -11.33
CA LYS A 456 -39.05 -29.74 -12.27
C LYS A 456 -37.84 -30.48 -12.85
N ILE A 457 -38.03 -31.74 -13.20
CA ILE A 457 -36.96 -32.57 -13.77
C ILE A 457 -37.50 -33.36 -14.95
N GLU A 458 -36.80 -33.25 -16.08
CA GLU A 458 -36.93 -34.10 -17.25
C GLU A 458 -35.72 -35.04 -17.32
N LYS A 459 -35.92 -36.29 -16.91
CA LYS A 459 -34.90 -37.35 -16.95
C LYS A 459 -34.86 -38.03 -18.31
N ASN A 460 -33.76 -38.73 -18.60
CA ASN A 460 -33.54 -39.41 -19.88
C ASN A 460 -33.72 -38.46 -21.09
N PHE A 461 -33.47 -37.17 -20.88
CA PHE A 461 -33.63 -36.13 -21.89
C PHE A 461 -32.26 -35.69 -22.37
N ASN A 462 -31.87 -36.14 -23.56
CA ASN A 462 -30.63 -35.73 -24.21
C ASN A 462 -30.89 -34.49 -25.06
N VAL A 463 -30.43 -33.31 -24.61
CA VAL A 463 -30.58 -32.07 -25.36
C VAL A 463 -29.70 -32.11 -26.61
N THR A 464 -30.30 -32.24 -27.79
CA THR A 464 -29.59 -32.04 -29.07
C THR A 464 -29.70 -30.57 -29.49
N ARG A 465 -29.08 -30.23 -30.63
CA ARG A 465 -29.16 -28.89 -31.22
C ARG A 465 -30.61 -28.47 -31.50
N GLN A 466 -31.48 -29.41 -31.87
CA GLN A 466 -32.89 -29.12 -32.15
C GLN A 466 -33.67 -28.87 -30.87
N GLU A 467 -33.54 -29.72 -29.84
CA GLU A 467 -34.22 -29.47 -28.55
C GLU A 467 -33.71 -28.18 -27.91
N PHE A 468 -32.39 -27.88 -27.98
CA PHE A 468 -31.86 -26.64 -27.44
C PHE A 468 -32.55 -25.42 -28.06
N LYS A 469 -32.78 -25.42 -29.39
CA LYS A 469 -33.49 -24.33 -30.07
C LYS A 469 -34.93 -24.17 -29.58
N ILE A 470 -35.65 -25.28 -29.43
CA ILE A 470 -37.04 -25.26 -28.91
C ILE A 470 -37.08 -24.71 -27.48
N LEU A 471 -36.17 -25.17 -26.64
CA LEU A 471 -36.06 -24.70 -25.26
C LEU A 471 -35.71 -23.21 -25.24
N TYR A 472 -34.81 -22.76 -26.12
CA TYR A 472 -34.34 -21.37 -26.18
C TYR A 472 -35.49 -20.37 -26.33
N ASP A 473 -36.51 -20.70 -27.11
CA ASP A 473 -37.69 -19.85 -27.29
C ASP A 473 -38.67 -19.90 -26.09
N THR A 474 -38.56 -20.90 -25.23
CA THR A 474 -39.50 -21.17 -24.13
C THR A 474 -39.04 -20.59 -22.78
N TYR A 475 -37.74 -20.61 -22.51
CA TYR A 475 -37.16 -20.23 -21.21
C TYR A 475 -36.55 -18.82 -21.28
N ASP A 476 -36.49 -18.10 -20.16
CA ASP A 476 -35.88 -16.77 -20.04
C ASP A 476 -34.35 -16.82 -19.87
N GLY A 477 -33.78 -17.96 -19.47
CA GLY A 477 -32.34 -18.12 -19.26
C GLY A 477 -31.91 -19.57 -19.09
N PHE A 478 -30.61 -19.83 -19.31
CA PHE A 478 -30.01 -21.16 -19.32
C PHE A 478 -28.77 -21.25 -18.44
N VAL A 479 -28.60 -22.40 -17.78
CA VAL A 479 -27.34 -22.81 -17.16
C VAL A 479 -26.93 -24.19 -17.70
N ILE A 480 -25.83 -24.24 -18.43
CA ILE A 480 -25.22 -25.47 -18.97
C ILE A 480 -24.30 -26.06 -17.89
N ALA A 481 -24.65 -27.25 -17.40
CA ALA A 481 -23.96 -27.95 -16.31
C ALA A 481 -23.75 -29.44 -16.64
N VAL A 482 -23.53 -29.76 -17.93
CA VAL A 482 -23.34 -31.14 -18.44
C VAL A 482 -22.02 -31.79 -18.01
N GLY A 483 -21.11 -30.99 -17.45
CA GLY A 483 -19.77 -31.41 -17.04
C GLY A 483 -18.91 -31.95 -18.19
N ALA A 484 -17.79 -32.57 -17.83
CA ALA A 484 -16.96 -33.33 -18.76
C ALA A 484 -17.19 -34.82 -18.58
N HIS A 485 -17.43 -35.53 -19.68
CA HIS A 485 -17.83 -36.94 -19.65
C HIS A 485 -17.26 -37.75 -20.81
N ASN A 486 -16.41 -37.15 -21.65
CA ASN A 486 -15.64 -37.86 -22.65
C ASN A 486 -14.22 -38.10 -22.08
N PRO A 487 -13.87 -39.34 -21.69
CA PRO A 487 -12.55 -39.62 -21.11
C PRO A 487 -11.42 -39.33 -22.10
N ARG A 488 -10.32 -38.75 -21.62
CA ARG A 488 -9.08 -38.68 -22.40
C ARG A 488 -8.41 -40.05 -22.33
N MET A 489 -8.15 -40.62 -23.50
CA MET A 489 -7.38 -41.86 -23.64
C MET A 489 -6.01 -41.52 -24.21
N LEU A 490 -4.96 -42.13 -23.67
CA LEU A 490 -3.63 -42.08 -24.27
C LEU A 490 -3.61 -43.01 -25.47
N ASN A 491 -2.95 -42.59 -26.54
CA ASN A 491 -2.74 -43.43 -27.72
C ASN A 491 -1.36 -44.09 -27.63
N PHE A 492 -1.34 -45.36 -27.22
CA PHE A 492 -0.15 -46.22 -27.24
C PHE A 492 -0.55 -47.64 -27.66
N PRO A 493 0.36 -48.46 -28.20
CA PRO A 493 0.06 -49.85 -28.55
C PRO A 493 -0.50 -50.62 -27.35
N GLY A 494 -1.72 -51.18 -27.47
CA GLY A 494 -2.42 -51.89 -26.39
C GLY A 494 -3.32 -51.02 -25.52
N SER A 495 -3.40 -49.70 -25.75
CA SER A 495 -4.29 -48.78 -25.01
C SER A 495 -5.78 -49.12 -25.16
N GLU A 496 -6.18 -49.83 -26.21
CA GLU A 496 -7.53 -50.35 -26.45
C GLU A 496 -7.98 -51.40 -25.42
N HIS A 497 -7.04 -52.01 -24.69
CA HIS A 497 -7.32 -52.95 -23.61
C HIS A 497 -7.44 -52.26 -22.24
N ALA A 498 -7.15 -50.96 -22.17
CA ALA A 498 -7.28 -50.18 -20.95
C ALA A 498 -8.71 -49.67 -20.75
N VAL A 499 -9.09 -49.48 -19.49
CA VAL A 499 -10.40 -48.97 -19.10
C VAL A 499 -10.28 -47.55 -18.59
N SER A 500 -11.24 -46.66 -18.89
CA SER A 500 -11.22 -45.31 -18.31
C SER A 500 -11.60 -45.32 -16.83
N ALA A 501 -11.00 -44.44 -16.04
CA ALA A 501 -11.34 -44.28 -14.62
C ALA A 501 -12.83 -43.99 -14.40
N LEU A 502 -13.43 -43.14 -15.25
CA LEU A 502 -14.85 -42.83 -15.18
C LEU A 502 -15.72 -44.07 -15.37
N SER A 503 -15.44 -44.91 -16.38
CA SER A 503 -16.17 -46.16 -16.60
C SER A 503 -15.95 -47.17 -15.48
N PHE A 504 -14.72 -47.27 -14.95
CA PHE A 504 -14.39 -48.15 -13.83
C PHE A 504 -15.24 -47.81 -12.60
N LEU A 505 -15.20 -46.54 -12.18
CA LEU A 505 -15.92 -46.06 -10.99
C LEU A 505 -17.44 -46.10 -11.16
N THR A 506 -17.98 -45.61 -12.29
CA THR A 506 -19.43 -45.52 -12.48
C THR A 506 -20.10 -46.88 -12.62
N SER A 507 -19.42 -47.82 -13.27
CA SER A 507 -19.93 -49.19 -13.42
C SER A 507 -19.91 -49.97 -12.11
N ALA A 508 -18.87 -49.79 -11.29
CA ALA A 508 -18.78 -50.38 -9.95
C ALA A 508 -19.89 -49.84 -9.03
N ASN A 509 -20.10 -48.53 -8.99
CA ASN A 509 -21.20 -47.90 -8.22
C ASN A 509 -22.60 -48.33 -8.70
N ALA A 510 -22.75 -48.65 -9.98
CA ALA A 510 -23.98 -49.21 -10.53
C ALA A 510 -24.19 -50.70 -10.21
N GLY A 511 -23.24 -51.36 -9.53
CA GLY A 511 -23.25 -52.79 -9.25
C GLY A 511 -23.00 -53.67 -10.48
N LYS A 512 -22.42 -53.10 -11.54
CA LYS A 512 -22.15 -53.77 -12.82
C LYS A 512 -20.73 -53.44 -13.31
N PRO A 513 -19.68 -53.83 -12.58
CA PRO A 513 -18.32 -53.40 -12.86
C PRO A 513 -17.88 -53.84 -14.27
N VAL A 514 -17.28 -52.93 -15.04
CA VAL A 514 -16.76 -53.22 -16.39
C VAL A 514 -15.59 -54.20 -16.36
N VAL A 515 -14.84 -54.23 -15.26
CA VAL A 515 -13.75 -55.19 -15.00
C VAL A 515 -13.79 -55.58 -13.52
N ASN A 516 -13.46 -56.83 -13.20
CA ASN A 516 -13.35 -57.31 -11.81
C ASN A 516 -11.88 -57.34 -11.36
N PRO A 517 -11.47 -56.52 -10.37
CA PRO A 517 -10.12 -56.52 -9.81
C PRO A 517 -9.78 -57.73 -8.91
N GLU A 518 -10.75 -58.52 -8.50
CA GLU A 518 -10.55 -59.64 -7.59
C GLU A 518 -9.44 -60.60 -8.07
N GLY A 519 -8.42 -60.81 -7.25
CA GLY A 519 -7.30 -61.70 -7.55
C GLY A 519 -6.27 -61.15 -8.55
N LYS A 520 -6.41 -59.89 -8.99
CA LYS A 520 -5.63 -59.32 -10.10
C LYS A 520 -4.74 -58.15 -9.68
N SER A 521 -3.68 -57.93 -10.47
CA SER A 521 -2.84 -56.74 -10.42
C SER A 521 -3.46 -55.59 -11.22
N VAL A 522 -3.49 -54.39 -10.65
CA VAL A 522 -4.10 -53.20 -11.26
C VAL A 522 -3.07 -52.08 -11.35
N VAL A 523 -2.86 -51.54 -12.55
CA VAL A 523 -2.06 -50.34 -12.76
C VAL A 523 -2.94 -49.18 -13.19
N VAL A 524 -2.86 -48.06 -12.47
CA VAL A 524 -3.61 -46.83 -12.74
C VAL A 524 -2.67 -45.79 -13.33
N ILE A 525 -2.93 -45.36 -14.56
CA ILE A 525 -2.18 -44.30 -15.25
C ILE A 525 -2.83 -42.94 -14.90
N GLY A 526 -2.16 -42.17 -14.05
CA GLY A 526 -2.60 -40.89 -13.50
C GLY A 526 -2.85 -40.98 -12.00
N ALA A 527 -2.12 -40.18 -11.20
CA ALA A 527 -2.12 -40.21 -9.73
C ALA A 527 -2.83 -39.00 -9.08
N GLY A 528 -3.81 -38.42 -9.77
CA GLY A 528 -4.72 -37.40 -9.22
C GLY A 528 -5.80 -37.99 -8.30
N ASP A 529 -6.69 -37.14 -7.78
CA ASP A 529 -7.79 -37.52 -6.87
C ASP A 529 -8.61 -38.72 -7.40
N VAL A 530 -9.07 -38.63 -8.66
CA VAL A 530 -9.81 -39.72 -9.32
C VAL A 530 -8.97 -41.02 -9.43
N GLY A 531 -7.67 -40.91 -9.67
CA GLY A 531 -6.78 -42.07 -9.74
C GLY A 531 -6.64 -42.76 -8.39
N MET A 532 -6.54 -41.99 -7.30
CA MET A 532 -6.50 -42.52 -5.94
C MET A 532 -7.83 -43.19 -5.55
N ASP A 533 -8.97 -42.65 -5.97
CA ASP A 533 -10.28 -43.29 -5.78
C ASP A 533 -10.37 -44.64 -6.53
N VAL A 534 -9.83 -44.73 -7.75
CA VAL A 534 -9.71 -46.01 -8.49
C VAL A 534 -8.85 -47.00 -7.72
N CYS A 535 -7.67 -46.56 -7.23
CA CYS A 535 -6.78 -47.43 -6.47
C CYS A 535 -7.44 -47.97 -5.19
N ALA A 536 -8.08 -47.09 -4.42
CA ALA A 536 -8.77 -47.48 -3.20
C ALA A 536 -9.92 -48.45 -3.47
N LEU A 537 -10.68 -48.23 -4.55
CA LEU A 537 -11.76 -49.13 -4.95
C LEU A 537 -11.20 -50.49 -5.39
N ALA A 538 -10.14 -50.52 -6.20
CA ALA A 538 -9.50 -51.75 -6.67
C ALA A 538 -9.09 -52.66 -5.49
N TRP A 539 -8.43 -52.08 -4.47
CA TRP A 539 -8.09 -52.80 -3.23
C TRP A 539 -9.33 -53.38 -2.54
N LYS A 540 -10.37 -52.57 -2.37
CA LYS A 540 -11.61 -53.00 -1.69
C LYS A 540 -12.37 -54.09 -2.45
N THR A 541 -12.18 -54.16 -3.76
CA THR A 541 -12.74 -55.21 -4.62
C THR A 541 -11.81 -56.43 -4.77
N GLY A 542 -10.74 -56.54 -3.97
CA GLY A 542 -9.93 -57.75 -3.89
C GLY A 542 -8.71 -57.81 -4.82
N ALA A 543 -8.23 -56.66 -5.33
CA ALA A 543 -6.95 -56.63 -6.06
C ALA A 543 -5.79 -57.16 -5.19
N THR A 544 -4.83 -57.83 -5.83
CA THR A 544 -3.65 -58.41 -5.16
C THR A 544 -2.48 -57.42 -5.11
N ARG A 545 -2.38 -56.54 -6.10
CA ARG A 545 -1.40 -55.45 -6.17
C ARG A 545 -2.00 -54.26 -6.90
N VAL A 546 -1.81 -53.05 -6.39
CA VAL A 546 -2.27 -51.82 -7.03
C VAL A 546 -1.13 -50.81 -7.10
N THR A 547 -0.84 -50.32 -8.30
CA THR A 547 0.20 -49.31 -8.52
C THR A 547 -0.37 -48.14 -9.30
N ALA A 548 -0.17 -46.91 -8.83
CA ALA A 548 -0.46 -45.69 -9.57
C ALA A 548 0.82 -45.16 -10.20
N VAL A 549 0.77 -44.81 -11.48
CA VAL A 549 1.90 -44.24 -12.22
C VAL A 549 1.55 -42.87 -12.76
N ASP A 550 2.48 -41.93 -12.71
CA ASP A 550 2.28 -40.57 -13.23
C ASP A 550 3.56 -40.03 -13.88
N ILE A 551 3.39 -39.15 -14.87
CA ILE A 551 4.49 -38.45 -15.54
C ILE A 551 5.06 -37.31 -14.69
N GLN A 552 4.30 -36.82 -13.73
CA GLN A 552 4.64 -35.71 -12.84
C GLN A 552 4.43 -36.09 -11.37
N GLU A 553 4.83 -35.21 -10.46
CA GLU A 553 4.51 -35.37 -9.04
C GLU A 553 2.97 -35.46 -8.87
N PRO A 554 2.46 -36.45 -8.09
CA PRO A 554 1.02 -36.68 -7.94
C PRO A 554 0.25 -35.43 -7.51
N ALA A 555 -0.76 -35.05 -8.29
CA ALA A 555 -1.60 -33.88 -8.04
C ALA A 555 -2.79 -34.15 -7.09
N SER A 556 -2.86 -35.34 -6.48
CA SER A 556 -3.91 -35.72 -5.54
C SER A 556 -3.81 -34.96 -4.22
N SER A 557 -4.96 -34.72 -3.61
CA SER A 557 -5.06 -34.20 -2.24
C SER A 557 -4.44 -35.19 -1.24
N SER A 558 -3.83 -34.65 -0.19
CA SER A 558 -3.14 -35.46 0.84
C SER A 558 -4.04 -36.56 1.42
N ARG A 559 -5.31 -36.22 1.71
CA ARG A 559 -6.29 -37.17 2.24
C ARG A 559 -6.57 -38.35 1.31
N GLU A 560 -6.74 -38.11 0.01
CA GLU A 560 -7.05 -39.17 -0.96
C GLU A 560 -5.83 -40.07 -1.20
N ARG A 561 -4.65 -39.46 -1.34
CA ARG A 561 -3.39 -40.17 -1.48
C ARG A 561 -3.08 -41.05 -0.26
N GLU A 562 -3.19 -40.51 0.95
CA GLU A 562 -2.97 -41.26 2.20
C GLU A 562 -3.94 -42.43 2.34
N THR A 563 -5.20 -42.28 1.91
CA THR A 563 -6.19 -43.36 1.95
C THR A 563 -5.80 -44.52 1.03
N ALA A 564 -5.40 -44.23 -0.22
CA ALA A 564 -4.98 -45.25 -1.16
C ALA A 564 -3.66 -45.93 -0.72
N MET A 565 -2.70 -45.16 -0.21
CA MET A 565 -1.42 -45.68 0.28
C MET A 565 -1.59 -46.54 1.54
N ALA A 566 -2.49 -46.18 2.46
CA ALA A 566 -2.80 -46.98 3.64
C ALA A 566 -3.39 -48.36 3.30
N LEU A 567 -4.00 -48.51 2.12
CA LEU A 567 -4.47 -49.79 1.59
C LEU A 567 -3.37 -50.59 0.87
N GLY A 568 -2.17 -50.03 0.70
CA GLY A 568 -1.03 -50.68 0.05
C GLY A 568 -0.75 -50.21 -1.38
N THR A 569 -1.36 -49.11 -1.84
CA THR A 569 -1.08 -48.56 -3.18
C THR A 569 0.34 -47.99 -3.26
N GLU A 570 1.12 -48.46 -4.24
CA GLU A 570 2.41 -47.88 -4.58
C GLU A 570 2.23 -46.77 -5.61
N VAL A 571 2.90 -45.62 -5.42
CA VAL A 571 2.85 -44.49 -6.35
C VAL A 571 4.23 -44.27 -6.95
N ILE A 572 4.34 -44.41 -8.27
CA ILE A 572 5.62 -44.34 -9.00
C ILE A 572 5.58 -43.18 -9.98
N TRP A 573 6.54 -42.26 -9.85
CA TRP A 573 6.72 -41.12 -10.74
C TRP A 573 8.20 -40.70 -10.76
N PRO A 574 8.69 -40.06 -11.84
CA PRO A 574 8.01 -39.93 -13.14
C PRO A 574 8.05 -41.24 -13.93
N ARG A 575 6.94 -41.59 -14.60
CA ARG A 575 6.84 -42.75 -15.49
C ARG A 575 5.99 -42.43 -16.72
N THR A 576 6.56 -42.65 -17.91
CA THR A 576 5.87 -42.41 -19.18
C THR A 576 5.55 -43.74 -19.88
N THR A 577 4.27 -44.02 -20.09
CA THR A 577 3.84 -45.26 -20.75
C THR A 577 4.27 -45.32 -22.22
N ARG A 578 4.87 -46.46 -22.62
CA ARG A 578 5.28 -46.74 -24.01
C ARG A 578 4.29 -47.66 -24.72
N GLU A 579 3.96 -48.80 -24.13
CA GLU A 579 3.07 -49.82 -24.68
C GLU A 579 2.54 -50.74 -23.57
N TYR A 580 1.44 -51.44 -23.86
CA TYR A 580 0.86 -52.48 -23.00
C TYR A 580 0.67 -53.76 -23.82
N VAL A 581 1.44 -54.79 -23.53
CA VAL A 581 1.44 -56.05 -24.31
C VAL A 581 1.60 -57.23 -23.35
N ASP A 582 0.83 -58.30 -23.56
CA ASP A 582 0.91 -59.55 -22.80
C ASP A 582 0.88 -59.40 -21.27
N GLY A 583 0.03 -58.48 -20.76
CA GLY A 583 -0.11 -58.23 -19.31
C GLY A 583 1.04 -57.45 -18.68
N GLN A 584 1.89 -56.82 -19.49
CA GLN A 584 3.01 -55.98 -19.04
C GLN A 584 2.85 -54.55 -19.59
N LEU A 585 2.93 -53.56 -18.70
CA LEU A 585 2.97 -52.15 -19.03
C LEU A 585 4.42 -51.67 -19.08
N PHE A 586 4.92 -51.34 -20.26
CA PHE A 586 6.30 -50.89 -20.46
C PHE A 586 6.39 -49.36 -20.42
N PHE A 587 7.46 -48.86 -19.83
CA PHE A 587 7.75 -47.42 -19.77
C PHE A 587 8.87 -47.00 -20.71
N GLN A 588 8.95 -45.71 -21.01
CA GLN A 588 10.04 -45.15 -21.81
C GLN A 588 11.39 -45.23 -21.09
N GLU A 589 11.36 -45.26 -19.76
CA GLU A 589 12.52 -45.37 -18.88
C GLU A 589 13.17 -46.78 -18.92
N GLY A 590 12.52 -47.75 -19.56
CA GLY A 590 13.06 -49.09 -19.85
C GLY A 590 12.62 -50.20 -18.88
N ASP A 591 11.99 -49.85 -17.75
CA ASP A 591 11.35 -50.79 -16.84
C ASP A 591 9.90 -51.11 -17.26
N SER A 592 9.28 -52.07 -16.56
CA SER A 592 7.90 -52.51 -16.81
C SER A 592 7.20 -52.94 -15.52
N LEU A 593 5.87 -52.93 -15.54
CA LEU A 593 5.02 -53.45 -14.48
C LEU A 593 4.05 -54.48 -15.04
N GLU A 594 3.91 -55.59 -14.34
CA GLU A 594 2.85 -56.55 -14.59
C GLU A 594 1.50 -55.96 -14.13
N ALA A 595 0.54 -55.98 -15.05
CA ALA A 595 -0.80 -55.42 -14.88
C ALA A 595 -1.82 -56.29 -15.62
N ASP A 596 -2.70 -56.97 -14.88
CA ASP A 596 -3.86 -57.65 -15.46
C ASP A 596 -4.93 -56.65 -15.91
N ILE A 597 -4.99 -55.49 -15.23
CA ILE A 597 -5.92 -54.41 -15.52
C ILE A 597 -5.16 -53.09 -15.57
N VAL A 598 -5.34 -52.36 -16.66
CA VAL A 598 -4.85 -50.98 -16.80
C VAL A 598 -6.03 -50.02 -16.78
N VAL A 599 -5.99 -49.04 -15.86
CA VAL A 599 -7.00 -47.99 -15.76
C VAL A 599 -6.38 -46.63 -16.09
N ILE A 600 -6.96 -45.88 -17.04
CA ILE A 600 -6.47 -44.56 -17.46
C ILE A 600 -7.29 -43.46 -16.77
N SER A 601 -6.59 -42.57 -16.06
CA SER A 601 -7.15 -41.48 -15.24
C SER A 601 -6.49 -40.12 -15.54
N ILE A 602 -6.41 -39.74 -16.82
CA ILE A 602 -5.76 -38.49 -17.28
C ILE A 602 -6.73 -37.33 -17.59
N GLY A 603 -7.94 -37.39 -17.03
CA GLY A 603 -8.98 -36.38 -17.15
C GLY A 603 -9.97 -36.60 -18.30
N GLU A 604 -10.95 -35.70 -18.42
CA GLU A 604 -12.05 -35.78 -19.39
C GLU A 604 -12.20 -34.44 -20.14
N VAL A 605 -12.97 -34.46 -21.23
CA VAL A 605 -13.41 -33.26 -21.96
C VAL A 605 -14.94 -33.21 -22.09
N PRO A 606 -15.54 -32.01 -22.16
CA PRO A 606 -16.97 -31.87 -22.35
C PRO A 606 -17.37 -32.11 -23.82
N ILE A 607 -18.58 -32.67 -24.01
CA ILE A 607 -19.20 -32.78 -25.34
C ILE A 607 -20.17 -31.61 -25.51
N ILE A 608 -19.84 -30.71 -26.44
CA ILE A 608 -20.55 -29.42 -26.62
C ILE A 608 -20.97 -29.15 -28.08
N ASP A 609 -20.83 -30.12 -28.99
CA ASP A 609 -21.12 -29.95 -30.43
C ASP A 609 -22.60 -29.66 -30.74
N TRP A 610 -23.47 -30.00 -29.78
CA TRP A 610 -24.90 -29.70 -29.84
C TRP A 610 -25.21 -28.21 -29.63
N LEU A 611 -24.27 -27.42 -29.07
CA LEU A 611 -24.43 -25.98 -28.94
C LEU A 611 -24.24 -25.27 -30.31
N PRO A 612 -25.07 -24.25 -30.61
CA PRO A 612 -24.88 -23.35 -31.75
C PRO A 612 -23.47 -22.73 -31.80
N GLU A 613 -22.85 -22.67 -32.99
CA GLU A 613 -21.45 -22.22 -33.18
C GLU A 613 -21.14 -20.82 -32.62
N ASN A 614 -22.15 -19.92 -32.59
CA ASN A 614 -22.01 -18.59 -32.00
C ASN A 614 -21.80 -18.63 -30.46
N LEU A 615 -22.20 -19.72 -29.80
CA LEU A 615 -22.00 -20.01 -28.37
C LEU A 615 -20.70 -20.78 -28.12
N THR A 616 -20.26 -21.60 -29.07
CA THR A 616 -19.18 -22.60 -28.93
C THR A 616 -17.78 -22.01 -29.13
N ARG A 617 -17.45 -20.90 -28.44
CA ARG A 617 -16.04 -20.53 -28.35
C ARG A 617 -15.35 -21.51 -27.40
N VAL A 618 -14.49 -22.35 -27.95
CA VAL A 618 -13.71 -23.31 -27.17
C VAL A 618 -12.36 -22.69 -26.81
N LYS A 619 -12.02 -22.69 -25.51
CA LYS A 619 -10.68 -22.34 -25.02
C LYS A 619 -10.07 -23.59 -24.39
N ASN A 620 -9.01 -24.14 -25.00
CA ASN A 620 -8.32 -25.34 -24.53
C ASN A 620 -9.24 -26.55 -24.30
N ASN A 621 -10.19 -26.80 -25.23
CA ASN A 621 -11.21 -27.86 -25.17
C ASN A 621 -12.36 -27.64 -24.15
N TRP A 622 -12.49 -26.45 -23.56
CA TRP A 622 -13.59 -26.10 -22.64
C TRP A 622 -14.45 -24.95 -23.18
N LEU A 623 -15.72 -24.89 -22.76
CA LEU A 623 -16.63 -23.81 -23.14
C LEU A 623 -16.18 -22.49 -22.51
N ALA A 624 -15.92 -21.47 -23.34
CA ALA A 624 -15.46 -20.17 -22.85
C ALA A 624 -16.60 -19.38 -22.18
N VAL A 625 -16.31 -18.89 -20.98
CA VAL A 625 -17.21 -18.07 -20.16
C VAL A 625 -16.46 -16.91 -19.50
N ASP A 626 -17.18 -15.88 -19.06
CA ASP A 626 -16.67 -14.82 -18.19
C ASP A 626 -16.59 -15.27 -16.70
N ASP A 627 -16.23 -14.36 -15.80
CA ASP A 627 -16.03 -14.64 -14.38
C ASP A 627 -17.31 -15.05 -13.63
N VAL A 628 -18.49 -14.77 -14.19
CA VAL A 628 -19.78 -15.21 -13.62
C VAL A 628 -20.34 -16.45 -14.32
N GLY A 629 -19.60 -17.00 -15.30
CA GLY A 629 -20.04 -18.15 -16.08
C GLY A 629 -20.90 -17.81 -17.29
N ARG A 630 -21.01 -16.54 -17.69
CA ARG A 630 -21.80 -16.13 -18.86
C ARG A 630 -21.04 -16.46 -20.15
N THR A 631 -21.75 -16.98 -21.15
CA THR A 631 -21.20 -17.19 -22.49
C THR A 631 -21.29 -15.90 -23.34
N ARG A 632 -21.04 -15.99 -24.65
CA ARG A 632 -21.27 -14.87 -25.57
C ARG A 632 -22.73 -14.46 -25.69
N ASP A 633 -23.64 -15.39 -25.47
CA ASP A 633 -25.06 -15.09 -25.41
C ASP A 633 -25.42 -14.74 -23.96
N PRO A 634 -25.97 -13.54 -23.72
CA PRO A 634 -26.32 -13.11 -22.38
C PRO A 634 -27.37 -14.01 -21.71
N LYS A 635 -28.14 -14.79 -22.47
CA LYS A 635 -29.15 -15.73 -21.97
C LYS A 635 -28.55 -17.04 -21.46
N VAL A 636 -27.31 -17.35 -21.82
CA VAL A 636 -26.71 -18.68 -21.62
C VAL A 636 -25.47 -18.59 -20.73
N PHE A 637 -25.53 -19.30 -19.61
CA PHE A 637 -24.43 -19.47 -18.66
C PHE A 637 -23.94 -20.91 -18.68
N ALA A 638 -22.69 -21.16 -18.26
CA ALA A 638 -22.13 -22.49 -18.12
C ALA A 638 -21.26 -22.62 -16.86
N VAL A 639 -21.38 -23.74 -16.14
CA VAL A 639 -20.77 -23.94 -14.81
C VAL A 639 -20.21 -25.34 -14.61
N GLY A 640 -19.16 -25.43 -13.79
CA GLY A 640 -18.46 -26.69 -13.48
C GLY A 640 -17.60 -27.17 -14.64
N ASP A 641 -17.40 -28.50 -14.71
CA ASP A 641 -16.46 -29.12 -15.64
C ASP A 641 -16.75 -28.83 -17.12
N VAL A 642 -17.92 -28.33 -17.53
CA VAL A 642 -18.11 -27.93 -18.94
C VAL A 642 -17.27 -26.70 -19.33
N ALA A 643 -17.00 -25.82 -18.37
CA ALA A 643 -16.27 -24.58 -18.57
C ALA A 643 -14.82 -24.66 -18.07
N LYS A 644 -14.59 -25.39 -16.98
CA LYS A 644 -13.25 -25.61 -16.42
C LYS A 644 -13.27 -26.80 -15.45
N PRO A 645 -12.28 -27.72 -15.50
CA PRO A 645 -12.18 -28.81 -14.54
C PRO A 645 -11.88 -28.26 -13.14
N GLY A 646 -12.49 -28.85 -12.12
CA GLY A 646 -12.30 -28.39 -10.75
C GLY A 646 -12.94 -29.26 -9.68
N LEU A 647 -12.87 -28.79 -8.43
CA LEU A 647 -13.47 -29.45 -7.28
C LEU A 647 -15.01 -29.31 -7.29
N LEU A 648 -15.71 -30.21 -6.60
CA LEU A 648 -17.16 -30.13 -6.40
C LEU A 648 -17.59 -28.76 -5.87
N THR A 649 -16.87 -28.21 -4.90
CA THR A 649 -17.16 -26.90 -4.30
C THR A 649 -16.99 -25.76 -5.29
N GLN A 650 -16.06 -25.85 -6.23
CA GLN A 650 -15.90 -24.83 -7.27
C GLN A 650 -17.08 -24.86 -8.25
N ALA A 651 -17.55 -26.04 -8.63
CA ALA A 651 -18.74 -26.19 -9.47
C ALA A 651 -20.02 -25.67 -8.75
N ILE A 652 -20.18 -25.95 -7.45
CA ILE A 652 -21.29 -25.42 -6.64
C ILE A 652 -21.24 -23.90 -6.55
N GLY A 653 -20.05 -23.33 -6.29
CA GLY A 653 -19.83 -21.90 -6.20
C GLY A 653 -20.10 -21.20 -7.53
N ALA A 654 -19.63 -21.78 -8.64
CA ALA A 654 -19.93 -21.30 -9.99
C ALA A 654 -21.44 -21.33 -10.29
N GLY A 655 -22.11 -22.44 -9.95
CA GLY A 655 -23.58 -22.56 -10.05
C GLY A 655 -24.31 -21.47 -9.28
N ARG A 656 -23.87 -21.17 -8.05
CA ARG A 656 -24.43 -20.08 -7.25
C ARG A 656 -24.22 -18.73 -7.92
N VAL A 657 -22.97 -18.38 -8.28
CA VAL A 657 -22.65 -17.08 -8.89
C VAL A 657 -23.41 -16.87 -10.20
N ALA A 658 -23.45 -17.89 -11.07
CA ALA A 658 -24.20 -17.84 -12.33
C ALA A 658 -25.68 -17.61 -12.09
N ALA A 659 -26.30 -18.30 -11.13
CA ALA A 659 -27.71 -18.10 -10.77
C ALA A 659 -27.99 -16.68 -10.25
N LEU A 660 -27.10 -16.12 -9.42
CA LEU A 660 -27.23 -14.75 -8.92
C LEU A 660 -27.14 -13.72 -10.05
N ALA A 661 -26.14 -13.86 -10.92
CA ALA A 661 -25.92 -12.96 -12.04
C ALA A 661 -27.07 -13.05 -13.06
N LEU A 662 -27.53 -14.26 -13.36
CA LEU A 662 -28.65 -14.49 -14.27
C LEU A 662 -29.97 -13.94 -13.71
N HIS A 663 -30.24 -14.13 -12.42
CA HIS A 663 -31.39 -13.52 -11.75
C HIS A 663 -31.35 -11.99 -11.86
N ALA A 664 -30.23 -11.37 -11.47
CA ALA A 664 -30.09 -9.92 -11.48
C ALA A 664 -30.28 -9.36 -12.90
N GLN A 665 -29.70 -10.02 -13.90
CA GLN A 665 -29.85 -9.64 -15.31
C GLN A 665 -31.31 -9.70 -15.79
N VAL A 666 -32.03 -10.77 -15.47
CA VAL A 666 -33.43 -10.95 -15.93
C VAL A 666 -34.40 -10.05 -15.16
N MET A 667 -34.10 -9.72 -13.91
CA MET A 667 -34.91 -8.81 -13.08
C MET A 667 -34.55 -7.33 -13.26
N GLY A 668 -33.44 -7.01 -13.94
CA GLY A 668 -32.95 -5.63 -14.08
C GLY A 668 -32.34 -5.07 -12.79
N GLU A 669 -31.81 -5.94 -11.93
CA GLU A 669 -31.18 -5.57 -10.67
C GLU A 669 -29.65 -5.42 -10.84
N PRO A 670 -28.98 -4.54 -10.07
CA PRO A 670 -27.53 -4.48 -10.06
C PRO A 670 -26.94 -5.78 -9.51
N PHE A 671 -25.92 -6.31 -10.17
CA PHE A 671 -25.17 -7.47 -9.71
C PHE A 671 -23.78 -7.07 -9.24
N GLU A 672 -23.50 -7.34 -7.97
CA GLU A 672 -22.15 -7.24 -7.41
C GLU A 672 -21.59 -8.64 -7.15
N MET A 673 -20.33 -8.83 -7.54
CA MET A 673 -19.62 -10.08 -7.28
C MET A 673 -19.52 -10.27 -5.76
N PRO A 674 -19.98 -11.40 -5.19
CA PRO A 674 -20.08 -11.58 -3.75
C PRO A 674 -18.72 -11.83 -3.05
N ARG A 675 -17.59 -11.44 -3.66
CA ARG A 675 -16.24 -11.66 -3.12
C ARG A 675 -15.69 -10.38 -2.51
N LYS A 676 -15.45 -10.42 -1.19
CA LYS A 676 -14.71 -9.40 -0.45
C LYS A 676 -13.23 -9.75 -0.42
N GLN A 677 -12.38 -8.76 -0.16
CA GLN A 677 -10.96 -9.02 0.14
C GLN A 677 -10.84 -9.72 1.49
N ALA A 678 -9.90 -10.66 1.60
CA ALA A 678 -9.57 -11.28 2.89
C ALA A 678 -9.03 -10.23 3.85
N ILE A 679 -9.39 -10.32 5.14
CA ILE A 679 -8.82 -9.46 6.16
C ILE A 679 -7.30 -9.71 6.27
N PRO A 680 -6.46 -8.66 6.21
CA PRO A 680 -5.03 -8.81 6.44
C PRO A 680 -4.73 -9.39 7.82
N GLN A 681 -3.76 -10.30 7.91
CA GLN A 681 -3.47 -11.02 9.15
C GLN A 681 -2.93 -10.09 10.26
N GLU A 682 -2.19 -9.06 9.88
CA GLU A 682 -1.64 -8.03 10.77
C GLU A 682 -2.72 -7.20 11.50
N ARG A 683 -3.97 -7.22 11.02
CA ARG A 683 -5.10 -6.58 11.70
C ARG A 683 -5.69 -7.43 12.82
N LEU A 684 -5.33 -8.70 12.91
CA LEU A 684 -5.90 -9.63 13.88
C LEU A 684 -5.03 -9.67 15.13
N ASN A 685 -5.61 -9.36 16.28
CA ASN A 685 -4.89 -9.46 17.54
C ASN A 685 -5.12 -10.85 18.17
N LEU A 686 -4.10 -11.70 18.04
CA LEU A 686 -4.17 -13.10 18.46
C LEU A 686 -3.91 -13.33 19.95
N ILE A 687 -3.46 -12.30 20.69
CA ILE A 687 -3.06 -12.42 22.11
C ILE A 687 -4.20 -12.88 23.03
N TYR A 688 -5.44 -12.65 22.62
CA TYR A 688 -6.63 -13.00 23.37
C TYR A 688 -6.99 -14.49 23.33
N PHE A 689 -6.27 -15.30 22.53
CA PHE A 689 -6.65 -16.69 22.26
C PHE A 689 -5.62 -17.67 22.82
N THR A 690 -6.05 -18.40 23.85
CA THR A 690 -5.24 -19.46 24.45
C THR A 690 -5.10 -20.66 23.48
N PRO A 691 -3.89 -21.18 23.26
CA PRO A 691 -3.67 -22.38 22.47
C PRO A 691 -4.15 -23.63 23.21
N ARG A 692 -4.76 -24.57 22.49
CA ARG A 692 -5.03 -25.92 22.98
C ARG A 692 -3.84 -26.83 22.65
N LEU A 693 -3.05 -27.16 23.67
CA LEU A 693 -1.95 -28.10 23.53
C LEU A 693 -2.49 -29.54 23.62
N ASN A 694 -2.24 -30.35 22.59
CA ASN A 694 -2.51 -31.80 22.55
C ASN A 694 -3.99 -32.26 22.67
N GLN A 695 -4.96 -31.34 22.60
CA GLN A 695 -6.39 -31.67 22.57
C GLN A 695 -7.03 -31.16 21.28
N CYS A 696 -7.05 -32.02 20.26
CA CYS A 696 -7.74 -31.73 19.01
C CYS A 696 -9.24 -31.51 19.31
N PRO A 697 -9.86 -30.43 18.79
CA PRO A 697 -11.29 -30.25 18.94
C PRO A 697 -12.05 -31.42 18.30
N THR A 698 -13.10 -31.88 18.97
CA THR A 698 -13.93 -33.00 18.51
C THR A 698 -15.38 -32.59 18.25
N ASP A 699 -15.85 -31.53 18.91
CA ASP A 699 -17.23 -31.06 18.83
C ASP A 699 -17.32 -29.74 18.03
N PRO A 700 -17.83 -29.77 16.78
CA PRO A 700 -17.94 -28.57 15.96
C PRO A 700 -18.95 -27.54 16.50
N LEU A 701 -19.88 -27.92 17.38
CA LEU A 701 -20.85 -26.99 17.97
C LEU A 701 -20.23 -26.09 19.04
N LYS A 702 -19.08 -26.48 19.61
CA LYS A 702 -18.34 -25.73 20.65
C LYS A 702 -17.22 -24.86 20.10
N GLU A 703 -17.15 -24.68 18.78
CA GLU A 703 -16.14 -23.83 18.13
C GLU A 703 -16.32 -22.32 18.41
N GLY A 704 -17.48 -21.92 18.95
CA GLY A 704 -17.81 -20.55 19.36
C GLY A 704 -16.73 -19.89 20.22
N ASP A 705 -16.18 -20.62 21.18
CA ASP A 705 -15.24 -20.07 22.18
C ASP A 705 -13.86 -19.77 21.58
N ARG A 706 -13.44 -20.55 20.58
CA ARG A 706 -12.08 -20.50 20.01
C ARG A 706 -11.97 -19.75 18.69
N CYS A 707 -13.03 -19.69 17.89
CA CYS A 707 -12.97 -19.03 16.58
C CYS A 707 -12.69 -17.53 16.71
N ILE A 708 -11.60 -17.03 16.10
CA ILE A 708 -11.15 -15.62 16.12
C ILE A 708 -12.19 -14.65 15.54
N SER A 709 -13.12 -15.14 14.71
CA SER A 709 -14.15 -14.35 14.02
C SER A 709 -13.57 -13.26 13.11
N CYS A 710 -12.45 -13.58 12.44
CA CYS A 710 -11.69 -12.67 11.57
C CYS A 710 -12.61 -11.85 10.66
N GLY A 711 -12.48 -10.52 10.67
CA GLY A 711 -13.29 -9.63 9.83
C GLY A 711 -14.74 -9.39 10.31
N THR A 712 -15.19 -10.05 11.38
CA THR A 712 -16.54 -9.89 11.95
C THR A 712 -16.49 -9.64 13.46
N CYS A 713 -17.31 -8.72 13.95
CA CYS A 713 -17.33 -8.33 15.35
C CYS A 713 -17.85 -9.48 16.23
N ARG A 714 -17.18 -9.69 17.36
CA ARG A 714 -17.49 -10.74 18.34
C ARG A 714 -18.40 -10.29 19.47
N ASP A 715 -18.77 -9.02 19.50
CA ASP A 715 -19.52 -8.42 20.60
C ASP A 715 -18.80 -8.52 21.96
N CYS A 716 -17.47 -8.41 21.98
CA CYS A 716 -16.65 -8.61 23.19
C CYS A 716 -16.48 -7.36 24.07
N ASN A 717 -16.96 -6.19 23.62
CA ASN A 717 -16.83 -4.89 24.30
C ASN A 717 -15.40 -4.41 24.64
N ILE A 718 -14.33 -5.09 24.21
CA ILE A 718 -12.93 -4.67 24.45
C ILE A 718 -12.70 -3.22 24.02
N CYS A 719 -13.23 -2.82 22.86
CA CYS A 719 -13.08 -1.46 22.34
C CYS A 719 -13.77 -0.39 23.21
N VAL A 720 -14.85 -0.74 23.91
CA VAL A 720 -15.52 0.15 24.87
C VAL A 720 -14.65 0.29 26.11
N TYR A 721 -14.19 -0.83 26.69
CA TYR A 721 -13.41 -0.82 27.93
C TYR A 721 -12.02 -0.19 27.79
N ILE A 722 -11.37 -0.33 26.64
CA ILE A 722 -10.04 0.26 26.42
C ILE A 722 -10.10 1.76 26.07
N CYS A 723 -11.29 2.29 25.76
CA CYS A 723 -11.45 3.68 25.41
C CYS A 723 -11.38 4.56 26.67
N GLY A 724 -10.19 5.07 27.00
CA GLY A 724 -10.01 5.94 28.16
C GLY A 724 -10.81 7.26 28.12
N GLN A 725 -11.33 7.64 26.96
CA GLN A 725 -12.20 8.82 26.76
C GLN A 725 -13.69 8.49 26.82
N ASN A 726 -14.07 7.21 26.98
CA ASN A 726 -15.46 6.74 26.89
C ASN A 726 -16.16 7.12 25.57
N ALA A 727 -15.40 7.30 24.49
CA ALA A 727 -15.88 7.74 23.19
C ALA A 727 -16.49 6.62 22.34
N ILE A 728 -16.56 5.37 22.81
CA ILE A 728 -17.10 4.24 22.03
C ILE A 728 -18.27 3.62 22.78
N SER A 729 -19.41 3.51 22.09
CA SER A 729 -20.63 2.92 22.64
C SER A 729 -21.21 1.85 21.72
N ARG A 730 -21.80 0.80 22.32
CA ARG A 730 -22.54 -0.25 21.60
C ARG A 730 -23.97 0.22 21.36
N PHE A 731 -24.44 0.11 20.12
CA PHE A 731 -25.81 0.41 19.72
C PHE A 731 -26.50 -0.86 19.21
N GLU A 732 -27.71 -1.14 19.68
CA GLU A 732 -28.49 -2.30 19.25
C GLU A 732 -29.72 -1.86 18.45
N HIS A 733 -29.89 -2.43 17.27
CA HIS A 733 -31.02 -2.17 16.39
C HIS A 733 -32.20 -3.06 16.75
N ARG A 734 -33.41 -2.65 16.33
CA ARG A 734 -34.67 -3.38 16.59
C ARG A 734 -34.69 -4.82 16.05
N ASN A 735 -33.87 -5.12 15.05
CA ASN A 735 -33.74 -6.46 14.45
C ASN A 735 -32.71 -7.36 15.17
N GLY A 736 -32.10 -6.88 16.28
CA GLY A 736 -31.06 -7.59 17.03
C GLY A 736 -29.66 -7.54 16.40
N ALA A 737 -29.47 -6.77 15.31
CA ALA A 737 -28.15 -6.37 14.84
C ALA A 737 -27.58 -5.31 15.80
N TYR A 738 -26.25 -5.19 15.84
CA TYR A 738 -25.58 -4.19 16.67
C TYR A 738 -24.42 -3.56 15.90
N GLU A 739 -24.04 -2.37 16.34
CA GLU A 739 -22.85 -1.67 15.87
C GLU A 739 -22.16 -0.95 17.02
N PHE A 740 -20.89 -0.60 16.83
CA PHE A 740 -20.17 0.26 17.77
C PHE A 740 -19.96 1.62 17.12
N ARG A 741 -20.38 2.68 17.81
CA ARG A 741 -20.29 4.06 17.32
C ARG A 741 -19.24 4.82 18.12
N VAL A 742 -18.59 5.75 17.43
CA VAL A 742 -17.62 6.68 18.00
C VAL A 742 -18.33 8.01 18.23
N ASP A 743 -18.19 8.54 19.43
CA ASP A 743 -18.56 9.90 19.79
C ASP A 743 -17.38 10.82 19.43
N ASP A 744 -17.61 11.68 18.45
CA ASP A 744 -16.53 12.50 17.88
C ASP A 744 -16.05 13.59 18.84
N ASP A 745 -16.93 14.09 19.71
CA ASP A 745 -16.63 15.13 20.67
C ASP A 745 -15.71 14.63 21.80
N HIS A 746 -15.69 13.33 22.04
CA HIS A 746 -14.83 12.68 23.03
C HIS A 746 -13.61 11.97 22.41
N CYS A 747 -13.66 11.60 21.13
CA CYS A 747 -12.61 10.81 20.51
C CYS A 747 -11.36 11.63 20.17
N ILE A 748 -10.23 11.25 20.77
CA ILE A 748 -8.91 11.87 20.51
C ILE A 748 -8.10 11.18 19.39
N GLY A 749 -8.66 10.19 18.69
CA GLY A 749 -7.98 9.53 17.58
C GLY A 749 -6.77 8.65 17.92
N CYS A 750 -6.62 8.21 19.17
CA CYS A 750 -5.42 7.48 19.64
C CYS A 750 -5.24 6.04 19.09
N GLY A 751 -6.30 5.44 18.54
CA GLY A 751 -6.24 4.12 17.88
C GLY A 751 -6.16 2.88 18.79
N PHE A 752 -6.29 3.01 20.12
CA PHE A 752 -6.29 1.86 21.02
C PHE A 752 -7.41 0.84 20.71
N CYS A 753 -8.57 1.30 20.27
CA CYS A 753 -9.67 0.45 19.83
C CYS A 753 -9.31 -0.43 18.62
N ALA A 754 -8.50 0.08 17.69
CA ALA A 754 -7.96 -0.66 16.56
C ALA A 754 -6.89 -1.67 16.99
N ALA A 755 -5.91 -1.24 17.79
CA ALA A 755 -4.84 -2.10 18.27
C ALA A 755 -5.35 -3.28 19.13
N ALA A 756 -6.37 -3.04 19.96
CA ALA A 756 -6.94 -4.06 20.85
C ALA A 756 -8.03 -4.93 20.20
N CYS A 757 -8.41 -4.68 18.94
CA CYS A 757 -9.49 -5.45 18.32
C CYS A 757 -9.02 -6.88 17.99
N PRO A 758 -9.61 -7.95 18.57
CA PRO A 758 -9.20 -9.32 18.25
C PRO A 758 -9.48 -9.71 16.80
N SER A 759 -10.52 -9.12 16.21
CA SER A 759 -11.05 -9.50 14.90
C SER A 759 -10.75 -8.47 13.80
N GLY A 760 -9.99 -7.42 14.12
CA GLY A 760 -9.51 -6.39 13.17
C GLY A 760 -10.58 -5.46 12.59
N ILE A 761 -11.65 -5.21 13.34
CA ILE A 761 -12.85 -4.47 12.88
C ILE A 761 -12.63 -2.97 12.76
N TRP A 762 -11.87 -2.38 13.68
CA TRP A 762 -11.62 -0.95 13.69
C TRP A 762 -10.52 -0.59 12.70
N THR A 763 -10.75 0.41 11.87
CA THR A 763 -9.75 1.02 10.97
C THR A 763 -9.51 2.45 11.41
N MET A 764 -8.25 2.88 11.51
CA MET A 764 -7.93 4.30 11.65
C MET A 764 -7.89 4.94 10.28
N VAL A 765 -8.74 5.94 10.03
CA VAL A 765 -8.71 6.74 8.80
C VAL A 765 -8.19 8.13 9.11
N PRO A 766 -7.35 8.75 8.26
CA PRO A 766 -6.98 10.14 8.42
C PRO A 766 -8.23 11.03 8.46
N ASN A 767 -8.26 11.99 9.38
CA ASN A 767 -9.29 13.02 9.36
C ASN A 767 -8.88 14.08 8.35
N LEU A 768 -9.33 13.91 7.10
CA LEU A 768 -9.01 14.86 6.03
C LEU A 768 -9.90 16.09 6.20
N ILE A 769 -9.27 17.25 6.39
CA ILE A 769 -9.90 18.58 6.39
C ILE A 769 -10.25 18.92 4.94
N GLU A 770 -11.12 18.15 4.29
CA GLU A 770 -11.52 18.41 2.90
C GLU A 770 -12.81 19.24 2.81
N GLU A 771 -13.60 19.35 3.88
CA GLU A 771 -14.90 20.03 3.83
C GLU A 771 -14.85 21.54 4.15
N MET A 772 -13.75 22.08 4.68
CA MET A 772 -13.63 23.52 4.96
C MET A 772 -13.23 24.39 3.76
N GLU A 773 -12.95 23.83 2.58
CA GLU A 773 -12.79 24.64 1.36
C GLU A 773 -14.14 25.03 0.72
N LYS A 774 -15.28 24.66 1.34
CA LYS A 774 -16.64 24.92 0.81
C LYS A 774 -17.54 25.82 1.67
N GLU A 775 -17.08 26.29 2.82
CA GLU A 775 -17.74 27.36 3.61
C GLU A 775 -16.79 28.55 3.76
#